data_AF-A0A2S7Y2G5-F1
#
_entry.id   AF-A0A2S7Y2G5-F1
#
_cell.length_a   1.000
_cell.length_b   1.000
_cell.length_c   1.000
_cell.angle_alpha   90.00
_cell.angle_beta   90.00
_cell.angle_gamma   90.00
#
_symmetry.space_group_name_H-M   'P 1'
#
loop_
_entity.id
_entity.type
_entity.pdbx_description
1 polymer ?
#
loop_
_entity_poly.entity_id
_entity_poly.type
_entity_poly.pdbx_seq_one_letter_code
_entity_poly.pdbx_strand_id
1 'polypeptide(L)'
;MARARFAAVTRRIREEKSLKYIGAAAIRLDHLFFPNSEGPDHKNVKRLVKLFQGQHGCSPGETQNRIPAIISEPELQDALAISKLSREELVASGDRFARLNFPAGFRLECLRGEDRVRAASEALNSPEPRWVVDLYAADISGEAKRDLAEEYASEKTPADGEFYYKIREYQGVFGQENSRCENTWKARLGATSDSGHKKNRLDQILTDPRFCVAFDAFHHLPVLYGDLKLSLVNKMTSMGCHEESLHYLKHIKDFWYSVFDGNESAMRKFDRSSLEALQLMAPGACEKQARDLHARIRSGEILGAFAEAERERLWIKIFNATVDYRVPSLHSFFEDRKYLEDAAHCIKRLLSVERHKTIRPALELAYPDVDEQSPECLVQVSGSSFKWVATDGADHFDLAYRQLWLYARRHFEDMPPEREQIVAGHKTAEVDEMVLFDFASFAHKLGFRTTEIEKLLQGNPDRQIARRLLMTARKPELFHFDDIESSISAVTDVMKAARPIRNGQALDEDEHEVVADGKTAKQCGRPLVSDHTRDKPFMFLDKLHTSIPRQNTKLSSFFIQRSIYFAFFGKDILISCDAMQTAPEVQGVYDISMDIEPTSETPVRPPQARAQTEIDQRGMEYQTKLRNVQSEAADAESRLESLLAKEQHQREQLAGLEDAIAARAADSAAMQKELQDKVDSLKQREVGQVIRLESLAANEQEELARIKQLEQSGADLGGEIQLDRIATYLEAPTEDEIAGGTERLLQVSAQLSEKQNEVNRLEEMERHKRLVIGQLEEEEARLRSSIDDLAVRVRRLTADEQAKATSIAAMEKQHQSTNNKLVEKELGLRQTIDFLEVCRERLEGQIKAATEKAATEKAATEEKELLSRAGLGGEVTSNPAGEGSMDDEDALQVTERGQSFADDISSVSVEGSEVEKELNGAVRLEHLIRNAFDSKEDHPAVTEDTPLPLFSRSLPVASDSQLGVPMGDQAEKIIQARSAASTEPEEGGKVRIAFKILDKGKWIVDREVVVDAEDPSEVQRSAIKYLQRDMGIFSNKNRVLTAETCFERVRSNGTNAIYVVPQWAVETSRPWGGERPAKRTKIK
;
A
#
# COMPACT_ATOMS: atom_id res chain seq x y z
N MET A 1 -10.42 -9.70 -23.18
CA MET A 1 -9.69 -8.88 -24.19
C MET A 1 -8.23 -8.55 -23.80
N ALA A 2 -7.92 -8.16 -22.56
CA ALA A 2 -6.59 -7.66 -22.16
C ALA A 2 -5.37 -8.54 -22.58
N ARG A 3 -5.43 -9.88 -22.39
CA ARG A 3 -4.36 -10.81 -22.81
C ARG A 3 -4.00 -10.72 -24.30
N ALA A 4 -4.98 -10.52 -25.19
CA ALA A 4 -4.75 -10.41 -26.62
C ALA A 4 -4.05 -9.09 -26.98
N ARG A 5 -4.44 -7.97 -26.35
CA ARG A 5 -3.76 -6.67 -26.49
C ARG A 5 -2.31 -6.76 -25.99
N PHE A 6 -2.07 -7.36 -24.83
CA PHE A 6 -0.71 -7.57 -24.29
C PHE A 6 0.18 -8.38 -25.26
N ALA A 7 -0.33 -9.45 -25.85
CA ALA A 7 0.39 -10.26 -26.82
C ALA A 7 0.70 -9.50 -28.12
N ALA A 8 -0.24 -8.68 -28.61
CA ALA A 8 -0.04 -7.84 -29.80
C ALA A 8 1.02 -6.75 -29.58
N VAL A 9 0.96 -6.02 -28.46
CA VAL A 9 1.96 -4.99 -28.12
C VAL A 9 3.34 -5.59 -27.91
N THR A 10 3.43 -6.73 -27.21
CA THR A 10 4.70 -7.46 -27.02
C THR A 10 5.29 -7.93 -28.36
N ARG A 11 4.45 -8.36 -29.31
CA ARG A 11 4.89 -8.72 -30.66
C ARG A 11 5.42 -7.50 -31.42
N ARG A 12 4.65 -6.40 -31.46
CA ARG A 12 5.04 -5.15 -32.13
C ARG A 12 6.40 -4.65 -31.66
N ILE A 13 6.65 -4.65 -30.35
CA ILE A 13 7.90 -4.16 -29.77
C ILE A 13 9.06 -5.13 -30.00
N ARG A 14 8.80 -6.44 -30.08
CA ARG A 14 9.82 -7.42 -30.47
C ARG A 14 10.22 -7.28 -31.94
N GLU A 15 9.24 -7.09 -32.82
CA GLU A 15 9.44 -6.80 -34.24
C GLU A 15 10.23 -5.50 -34.41
N GLU A 16 9.84 -4.43 -33.71
CA GLU A 16 10.55 -3.16 -33.69
C GLU A 16 12.00 -3.30 -33.19
N LYS A 17 12.22 -3.95 -32.04
CA LYS A 17 13.58 -4.25 -31.52
C LYS A 17 14.43 -5.00 -32.54
N SER A 18 13.85 -5.96 -33.26
CA SER A 18 14.58 -6.73 -34.29
C SER A 18 14.89 -5.92 -35.55
N LEU A 19 13.98 -5.03 -35.95
CA LEU A 19 14.12 -4.17 -37.14
C LEU A 19 15.02 -2.96 -36.90
N LYS A 20 15.18 -2.52 -35.64
CA LYS A 20 16.02 -1.41 -35.22
C LYS A 20 17.38 -1.82 -34.64
N TYR A 21 17.66 -3.11 -34.55
CA TYR A 21 18.97 -3.63 -34.13
C TYR A 21 19.99 -3.52 -35.25
N ILE A 22 21.15 -2.93 -34.93
CA ILE A 22 22.23 -2.65 -35.91
C ILE A 22 23.34 -3.70 -35.83
N GLY A 23 23.65 -4.19 -34.63
CA GLY A 23 24.74 -5.15 -34.41
C GLY A 23 25.39 -5.00 -33.04
N ALA A 24 26.48 -5.75 -32.80
CA ALA A 24 27.22 -5.78 -31.54
C ALA A 24 28.70 -5.39 -31.74
N ALA A 25 29.20 -4.44 -30.95
CA ALA A 25 30.56 -3.90 -31.10
C ALA A 25 31.32 -3.76 -29.77
N ALA A 26 32.65 -3.90 -29.83
CA ALA A 26 33.57 -3.70 -28.70
C ALA A 26 34.05 -2.24 -28.61
N ILE A 27 33.38 -1.45 -27.76
CA ILE A 27 33.55 0.01 -27.61
C ILE A 27 34.38 0.30 -26.35
N ARG A 28 35.23 1.34 -26.39
CA ARG A 28 36.03 1.74 -25.22
C ARG A 28 35.14 2.30 -24.10
N LEU A 29 35.49 2.01 -22.84
CA LEU A 29 34.68 2.39 -21.68
C LEU A 29 34.46 3.91 -21.54
N ASP A 30 35.42 4.72 -21.99
CA ASP A 30 35.37 6.18 -21.90
C ASP A 30 34.34 6.84 -22.83
N HIS A 31 33.89 6.14 -23.88
CA HIS A 31 32.80 6.60 -24.74
C HIS A 31 31.40 6.24 -24.21
N LEU A 32 31.28 5.37 -23.20
CA LEU A 32 29.97 4.90 -22.71
C LEU A 32 29.39 5.91 -21.71
N PHE A 33 28.16 6.36 -21.96
CA PHE A 33 27.48 7.37 -21.14
C PHE A 33 26.08 6.89 -20.73
N PHE A 34 25.72 7.07 -19.46
CA PHE A 34 24.50 6.51 -18.88
C PHE A 34 23.58 7.61 -18.35
N PRO A 35 22.88 8.37 -19.23
CA PRO A 35 22.05 9.51 -18.80
C PRO A 35 20.87 9.10 -17.91
N ASN A 36 20.44 7.84 -18.00
CA ASN A 36 19.29 7.28 -17.29
C ASN A 36 19.70 6.47 -16.03
N SER A 37 20.93 6.64 -15.53
CA SER A 37 21.44 5.93 -14.35
C SER A 37 21.41 6.83 -13.11
N GLU A 38 21.02 6.27 -11.96
CA GLU A 38 21.06 6.95 -10.64
C GLU A 38 22.47 6.98 -10.02
N GLY A 39 23.49 6.61 -10.80
CA GLY A 39 24.84 6.31 -10.33
C GLY A 39 24.98 4.84 -9.88
N PRO A 40 26.21 4.36 -9.65
CA PRO A 40 26.45 2.94 -9.47
C PRO A 40 26.45 2.48 -8.01
N ASP A 41 25.94 1.27 -7.82
CA ASP A 41 25.88 0.57 -6.56
C ASP A 41 27.27 0.03 -6.21
N HIS A 42 27.97 0.71 -5.31
CA HIS A 42 29.31 0.34 -4.85
C HIS A 42 29.41 -1.09 -4.28
N LYS A 43 28.31 -1.67 -3.77
CA LYS A 43 28.27 -3.08 -3.32
C LYS A 43 28.21 -4.02 -4.52
N ASN A 44 27.43 -3.68 -5.56
CA ASN A 44 27.37 -4.44 -6.81
C ASN A 44 28.65 -4.28 -7.65
N VAL A 45 29.23 -3.09 -7.76
CA VAL A 45 30.55 -2.87 -8.40
C VAL A 45 31.60 -3.76 -7.74
N LYS A 46 31.73 -3.76 -6.41
CA LYS A 46 32.66 -4.66 -5.70
C LYS A 46 32.37 -6.15 -5.91
N ARG A 47 31.10 -6.54 -6.09
CA ARG A 47 30.71 -7.91 -6.46
C ARG A 47 31.18 -8.25 -7.88
N LEU A 48 30.96 -7.35 -8.84
CA LEU A 48 31.34 -7.51 -10.24
C LEU A 48 32.86 -7.49 -10.42
N VAL A 49 33.61 -6.63 -9.73
CA VAL A 49 35.09 -6.64 -9.71
C VAL A 49 35.61 -8.02 -9.27
N LYS A 50 35.06 -8.59 -8.20
CA LYS A 50 35.41 -9.95 -7.75
C LYS A 50 34.99 -11.04 -8.75
N LEU A 51 33.87 -10.87 -9.44
CA LEU A 51 33.41 -11.78 -10.50
C LEU A 51 34.36 -11.74 -11.71
N PHE A 52 34.81 -10.55 -12.09
CA PHE A 52 35.70 -10.31 -13.23
C PHE A 52 37.13 -10.79 -12.94
N GLN A 53 37.57 -10.72 -11.67
CA GLN A 53 38.85 -11.25 -11.18
C GLN A 53 38.83 -12.76 -10.85
N GLY A 54 37.67 -13.43 -10.92
CA GLY A 54 37.50 -14.83 -10.55
C GLY A 54 37.91 -15.85 -11.63
N GLN A 55 38.03 -17.13 -11.26
CA GLN A 55 38.45 -18.23 -12.15
C GLN A 55 37.50 -18.52 -13.33
N HIS A 56 36.32 -17.89 -13.38
CA HIS A 56 35.33 -17.99 -14.46
C HIS A 56 35.02 -16.60 -15.04
N GLY A 57 36.05 -15.79 -15.28
CA GLY A 57 35.94 -14.37 -15.61
C GLY A 57 34.83 -14.03 -16.61
N CYS A 58 33.97 -13.08 -16.22
CA CYS A 58 32.81 -12.64 -16.98
C CYS A 58 33.21 -12.17 -18.40
N SER A 59 32.76 -12.90 -19.43
CA SER A 59 33.02 -12.53 -20.82
C SER A 59 32.08 -11.41 -21.25
N PRO A 60 32.59 -10.23 -21.68
CA PRO A 60 31.73 -9.14 -22.15
C PRO A 60 30.86 -9.52 -23.35
N GLY A 61 31.26 -10.53 -24.12
CA GLY A 61 30.57 -10.96 -25.35
C GLY A 61 29.34 -11.84 -25.16
N GLU A 62 29.17 -12.44 -23.99
CA GLU A 62 27.95 -13.19 -23.64
C GLU A 62 26.75 -12.24 -23.65
N THR A 63 25.62 -12.65 -24.22
CA THR A 63 24.41 -11.81 -24.36
C THR A 63 23.93 -11.23 -23.02
N GLN A 64 24.07 -11.99 -21.93
CA GLN A 64 23.76 -11.58 -20.55
C GLN A 64 24.76 -10.58 -19.93
N ASN A 65 25.74 -10.10 -20.69
CA ASN A 65 26.75 -9.15 -20.23
C ASN A 65 26.87 -7.92 -21.15
N ARG A 66 26.15 -7.89 -22.28
CA ARG A 66 26.18 -6.78 -23.24
C ARG A 66 25.39 -5.58 -22.75
N ILE A 67 25.73 -4.41 -23.27
CA ILE A 67 25.09 -3.14 -22.92
C ILE A 67 24.24 -2.67 -24.11
N PRO A 68 22.92 -2.48 -23.96
CA PRO A 68 22.11 -1.87 -25.02
C PRO A 68 22.36 -0.36 -25.09
N ALA A 69 22.65 0.16 -26.29
CA ALA A 69 22.91 1.56 -26.54
C ALA A 69 22.19 2.08 -27.79
N ILE A 70 22.01 3.39 -27.85
CA ILE A 70 21.32 4.10 -28.92
C ILE A 70 22.34 4.93 -29.70
N ILE A 71 22.25 4.89 -31.04
CA ILE A 71 23.12 5.66 -31.94
C ILE A 71 22.30 6.21 -33.12
N SER A 72 22.57 7.46 -33.53
CA SER A 72 21.98 8.01 -34.75
C SER A 72 22.73 7.56 -36.00
N GLU A 73 22.06 7.61 -37.16
CA GLU A 73 22.68 7.25 -38.44
C GLU A 73 23.97 8.03 -38.76
N PRO A 74 24.05 9.38 -38.64
CA PRO A 74 25.30 10.09 -38.92
C PRO A 74 26.43 9.69 -37.96
N GLU A 75 26.16 9.55 -36.67
CA GLU A 75 27.17 9.11 -35.67
C GLU A 75 27.69 7.70 -35.96
N LEU A 76 26.82 6.81 -36.44
CA LEU A 76 27.21 5.46 -36.86
C LEU A 76 28.10 5.49 -38.10
N GLN A 77 27.77 6.30 -39.11
CA GLN A 77 28.58 6.43 -40.32
C GLN A 77 29.97 6.99 -40.01
N ASP A 78 30.06 8.02 -39.16
CA ASP A 78 31.33 8.57 -38.69
C ASP A 78 32.16 7.51 -37.94
N ALA A 79 31.54 6.75 -37.03
CA ALA A 79 32.20 5.70 -36.27
C ALA A 79 32.69 4.54 -37.17
N LEU A 80 31.91 4.14 -38.17
CA LEU A 80 32.28 3.13 -39.17
C LEU A 80 33.47 3.62 -40.03
N ALA A 81 33.44 4.87 -40.50
CA ALA A 81 34.50 5.47 -41.30
C ALA A 81 35.83 5.58 -40.52
N ILE A 82 35.78 6.03 -39.26
CA ILE A 82 36.94 6.09 -38.35
C ILE A 82 37.50 4.69 -38.09
N SER A 83 36.63 3.71 -37.90
CA SER A 83 37.01 2.32 -37.58
C SER A 83 37.42 1.50 -38.79
N LYS A 84 37.16 1.99 -40.02
CA LYS A 84 37.30 1.26 -41.29
C LYS A 84 36.51 -0.05 -41.31
N LEU A 85 35.29 -0.01 -40.77
CA LEU A 85 34.37 -1.14 -40.70
C LEU A 85 33.21 -0.94 -41.68
N SER A 86 32.65 -2.04 -42.18
CA SER A 86 31.34 -2.03 -42.86
C SER A 86 30.20 -2.30 -41.87
N ARG A 87 28.96 -2.00 -42.27
CA ARG A 87 27.78 -2.24 -41.40
C ARG A 87 27.57 -3.74 -41.14
N GLU A 88 27.89 -4.57 -42.13
CA GLU A 88 27.74 -6.03 -42.09
C GLU A 88 28.67 -6.67 -41.04
N GLU A 89 29.85 -6.08 -40.80
CA GLU A 89 30.81 -6.54 -39.79
C GLU A 89 30.32 -6.33 -38.34
N LEU A 90 29.32 -5.46 -38.12
CA LEU A 90 28.66 -5.32 -36.81
C LEU A 90 27.64 -6.44 -36.54
N VAL A 91 27.13 -7.10 -37.59
CA VAL A 91 26.14 -8.19 -37.50
C VAL A 91 26.84 -9.56 -37.46
N ALA A 92 28.08 -9.65 -37.96
CA ALA A 92 28.84 -10.88 -38.08
C ALA A 92 29.05 -11.60 -36.74
N SER A 93 28.45 -12.79 -36.61
CA SER A 93 28.51 -13.60 -35.39
C SER A 93 29.75 -14.50 -35.34
N GLY A 94 30.71 -14.14 -34.49
CA GLY A 94 31.87 -14.98 -34.13
C GLY A 94 32.49 -14.56 -32.81
N ASP A 95 33.49 -15.31 -32.32
CA ASP A 95 34.16 -15.10 -31.01
C ASP A 95 34.90 -13.75 -30.85
N ARG A 96 34.90 -12.89 -31.87
CA ARG A 96 35.57 -11.58 -31.86
C ARG A 96 34.67 -10.49 -32.44
N PHE A 97 34.15 -9.64 -31.55
CA PHE A 97 33.34 -8.47 -31.88
C PHE A 97 34.18 -7.38 -32.56
N ALA A 98 33.58 -6.69 -33.54
CA ALA A 98 34.21 -5.59 -34.25
C ALA A 98 34.54 -4.42 -33.29
N ARG A 99 35.70 -3.77 -33.47
CA ARG A 99 36.17 -2.68 -32.60
C ARG A 99 35.74 -1.33 -33.14
N LEU A 100 34.55 -0.88 -32.74
CA LEU A 100 34.04 0.44 -33.09
C LEU A 100 34.70 1.53 -32.22
N ASN A 101 35.18 2.58 -32.86
CA ASN A 101 35.86 3.73 -32.27
C ASN A 101 35.12 5.02 -32.62
N PHE A 102 35.16 5.99 -31.72
CA PHE A 102 34.50 7.29 -31.87
C PHE A 102 35.52 8.44 -31.73
N PRO A 103 35.18 9.66 -32.16
CA PRO A 103 36.00 10.84 -31.90
C PRO A 103 36.26 11.04 -30.40
N ALA A 104 37.41 11.63 -30.06
CA ALA A 104 37.74 11.98 -28.68
C ALA A 104 36.66 12.93 -28.10
N GLY A 105 36.11 12.58 -26.94
CA GLY A 105 35.02 13.33 -26.28
C GLY A 105 33.60 12.89 -26.66
N PHE A 106 33.41 12.01 -27.66
CA PHE A 106 32.10 11.45 -27.98
C PHE A 106 31.53 10.60 -26.83
N ARG A 107 30.21 10.68 -26.62
CA ARG A 107 29.45 10.01 -25.56
C ARG A 107 28.26 9.25 -26.15
N LEU A 108 28.37 7.93 -26.21
CA LEU A 108 27.31 7.03 -26.68
C LEU A 108 26.25 6.84 -25.59
N GLU A 109 24.98 7.11 -25.91
CA GLU A 109 23.86 6.89 -24.99
C GLU A 109 23.64 5.39 -24.73
N CYS A 110 23.98 4.94 -23.53
CA CYS A 110 23.78 3.59 -23.05
C CYS A 110 22.56 3.54 -22.11
N LEU A 111 21.64 2.60 -22.35
CA LEU A 111 20.37 2.53 -21.61
C LEU A 111 20.53 2.02 -20.17
N ARG A 112 21.46 1.09 -19.93
CA ARG A 112 21.79 0.46 -18.64
C ARG A 112 23.24 -0.01 -18.66
N GLY A 113 23.82 -0.32 -17.50
CA GLY A 113 25.10 -1.04 -17.41
C GLY A 113 26.25 -0.31 -16.71
N GLU A 114 26.01 0.84 -16.08
CA GLU A 114 27.07 1.63 -15.42
C GLU A 114 27.88 0.82 -14.39
N ASP A 115 27.21 0.02 -13.55
CA ASP A 115 27.86 -0.90 -12.58
C ASP A 115 28.88 -1.83 -13.26
N ARG A 116 28.55 -2.36 -14.45
CA ARG A 116 29.42 -3.25 -15.22
C ARG A 116 30.61 -2.50 -15.80
N VAL A 117 30.39 -1.31 -16.36
CA VAL A 117 31.48 -0.45 -16.89
C VAL A 117 32.43 -0.01 -15.79
N ARG A 118 31.91 0.41 -14.62
CA ARG A 118 32.76 0.83 -13.50
C ARG A 118 33.56 -0.33 -12.94
N ALA A 119 32.93 -1.49 -12.74
CA ALA A 119 33.64 -2.71 -12.35
C ALA A 119 34.67 -3.16 -13.41
N ALA A 120 34.39 -2.95 -14.70
CA ALA A 120 35.32 -3.26 -15.77
C ALA A 120 36.53 -2.32 -15.76
N SER A 121 36.35 -1.02 -15.50
CA SER A 121 37.46 -0.08 -15.34
C SER A 121 38.33 -0.36 -14.11
N GLU A 122 37.78 -0.97 -13.06
CA GLU A 122 38.53 -1.39 -11.86
C GLU A 122 39.21 -2.76 -11.99
N ALA A 123 38.67 -3.67 -12.81
CA ALA A 123 39.13 -5.06 -12.90
C ALA A 123 39.95 -5.39 -14.16
N LEU A 124 39.75 -4.68 -15.28
CA LEU A 124 40.45 -4.96 -16.53
C LEU A 124 41.81 -4.27 -16.56
N ASN A 125 42.88 -5.05 -16.41
CA ASN A 125 44.27 -4.60 -16.60
C ASN A 125 44.62 -4.40 -18.10
N SER A 126 43.83 -3.61 -18.82
CA SER A 126 44.06 -3.23 -20.23
C SER A 126 44.30 -1.72 -20.32
N PRO A 127 45.28 -1.25 -21.11
CA PRO A 127 45.46 0.19 -21.37
C PRO A 127 44.32 0.79 -22.20
N GLU A 128 43.58 -0.04 -22.94
CA GLU A 128 42.27 0.30 -23.53
C GLU A 128 41.23 -0.71 -23.08
N PRO A 129 40.52 -0.50 -21.96
CA PRO A 129 39.42 -1.37 -21.58
C PRO A 129 38.24 -1.13 -22.54
N ARG A 130 37.64 -2.23 -23.02
CA ARG A 130 36.49 -2.22 -23.94
C ARG A 130 35.39 -3.13 -23.41
N TRP A 131 34.14 -2.80 -23.75
CA TRP A 131 32.96 -3.62 -23.45
C TRP A 131 32.15 -3.86 -24.72
N VAL A 132 31.37 -4.95 -24.75
CA VAL A 132 30.51 -5.25 -25.90
C VAL A 132 29.15 -4.58 -25.71
N VAL A 133 28.71 -3.88 -26.75
CA VAL A 133 27.53 -3.03 -26.77
C VAL A 133 26.65 -3.45 -27.94
N ASP A 134 25.36 -3.68 -27.67
CA ASP A 134 24.32 -3.95 -28.67
C ASP A 134 23.72 -2.61 -29.11
N LEU A 135 23.87 -2.28 -30.40
CA LEU A 135 23.53 -0.97 -30.98
C LEU A 135 22.12 -0.98 -31.58
N TYR A 136 21.33 0.05 -31.25
CA TYR A 136 19.99 0.29 -31.77
C TYR A 136 19.87 1.69 -32.40
N ALA A 137 19.10 1.80 -33.47
CA ALA A 137 18.90 3.07 -34.17
C ALA A 137 18.14 4.10 -33.32
N ALA A 138 18.54 5.38 -33.41
CA ALA A 138 17.99 6.48 -32.58
C ALA A 138 16.47 6.67 -32.64
N ASP A 139 15.85 6.30 -33.76
CA ASP A 139 14.41 6.42 -34.02
C ASP A 139 13.56 5.26 -33.47
N ILE A 140 14.16 4.33 -32.72
CA ILE A 140 13.45 3.33 -31.92
C ILE A 140 12.52 4.02 -30.88
N SER A 141 11.28 3.54 -30.77
CA SER A 141 10.23 4.18 -29.96
C SER A 141 10.59 4.23 -28.48
N GLY A 142 10.08 5.24 -27.77
CA GLY A 142 10.26 5.35 -26.31
C GLY A 142 9.73 4.14 -25.53
N GLU A 143 8.74 3.42 -26.07
CA GLU A 143 8.25 2.17 -25.48
C GLU A 143 9.25 1.02 -25.66
N ALA A 144 9.86 0.89 -26.84
CA ALA A 144 10.91 -0.09 -27.10
C ALA A 144 12.24 0.25 -26.37
N LYS A 145 12.61 1.54 -26.25
CA LYS A 145 13.75 2.00 -25.42
C LYS A 145 13.59 1.57 -23.96
N ARG A 146 12.41 1.83 -23.36
CA ARG A 146 12.10 1.36 -21.99
C ARG A 146 12.14 -0.16 -21.91
N ASP A 147 11.56 -0.87 -22.87
CA ASP A 147 11.54 -2.33 -22.87
C ASP A 147 12.93 -2.96 -23.10
N LEU A 148 13.89 -2.27 -23.73
CA LEU A 148 15.30 -2.67 -23.76
C LEU A 148 15.97 -2.44 -22.41
N ALA A 149 15.84 -1.24 -21.83
CA ALA A 149 16.39 -0.92 -20.51
C ALA A 149 15.85 -1.90 -19.43
N GLU A 150 14.59 -2.29 -19.57
CA GLU A 150 13.93 -3.24 -18.67
C GLU A 150 14.35 -4.69 -18.94
N GLU A 151 14.36 -5.18 -20.17
CA GLU A 151 14.68 -6.60 -20.47
C GLU A 151 16.04 -7.02 -19.88
N TYR A 152 17.08 -6.21 -20.11
CA TYR A 152 18.43 -6.42 -19.58
C TYR A 152 18.59 -6.06 -18.09
N ALA A 153 17.59 -5.43 -17.44
CA ALA A 153 17.58 -5.27 -15.98
C ALA A 153 17.46 -6.62 -15.24
N SER A 154 16.99 -7.67 -15.92
CA SER A 154 16.76 -9.01 -15.34
C SER A 154 18.03 -9.71 -14.82
N GLU A 155 19.22 -9.20 -15.14
CA GLU A 155 20.54 -9.75 -14.77
C GLU A 155 20.90 -9.58 -13.27
N LYS A 156 20.26 -8.63 -12.58
CA LYS A 156 20.35 -8.43 -11.13
C LYS A 156 18.95 -8.59 -10.56
N THR A 157 18.77 -9.41 -9.53
CA THR A 157 17.49 -9.46 -8.81
C THR A 157 17.19 -8.06 -8.23
N PRO A 158 16.10 -7.40 -8.63
CA PRO A 158 15.75 -6.07 -8.12
C PRO A 158 15.52 -6.08 -6.61
N ALA A 159 15.69 -4.93 -5.96
CA ALA A 159 15.35 -4.80 -4.55
C ALA A 159 13.83 -4.92 -4.34
N ASP A 160 13.40 -5.40 -3.16
CA ASP A 160 11.98 -5.53 -2.80
C ASP A 160 11.20 -4.21 -2.97
N GLY A 161 11.83 -3.05 -2.73
CA GLY A 161 11.25 -1.73 -2.98
C GLY A 161 11.33 -1.22 -4.43
N GLU A 162 12.29 -1.70 -5.23
CA GLU A 162 12.35 -1.40 -6.67
C GLU A 162 11.13 -2.03 -7.37
N PHE A 163 10.77 -3.26 -6.98
CA PHE A 163 9.52 -3.89 -7.38
C PHE A 163 8.29 -3.07 -6.99
N TYR A 164 8.20 -2.58 -5.75
CA TYR A 164 7.09 -1.74 -5.31
C TYR A 164 6.99 -0.48 -6.17
N TYR A 165 8.07 0.29 -6.25
CA TYR A 165 8.10 1.58 -6.97
C TYR A 165 7.74 1.42 -8.45
N LYS A 166 8.37 0.46 -9.16
CA LYS A 166 8.10 0.22 -10.59
C LYS A 166 6.68 -0.25 -10.85
N ILE A 167 6.10 -1.05 -9.96
CA ILE A 167 4.69 -1.49 -10.10
C ILE A 167 3.74 -0.29 -9.91
N ARG A 168 3.95 0.59 -8.93
CA ARG A 168 3.13 1.80 -8.74
C ARG A 168 3.34 2.84 -9.85
N GLU A 169 4.55 2.97 -10.39
CA GLU A 169 4.85 3.80 -11.57
C GLU A 169 4.03 3.37 -12.78
N TYR A 170 4.08 2.09 -13.13
CA TYR A 170 3.34 1.55 -14.28
C TYR A 170 1.84 1.34 -14.05
N GLN A 171 1.36 1.52 -12.82
CA GLN A 171 -0.07 1.65 -12.49
C GLN A 171 -0.62 3.06 -12.69
N GLY A 172 0.22 4.03 -13.11
CA GLY A 172 -0.19 5.42 -13.28
C GLY A 172 -0.20 6.23 -11.98
N VAL A 173 0.29 5.68 -10.87
CA VAL A 173 0.24 6.33 -9.55
C VAL A 173 1.48 7.21 -9.32
N PHE A 174 2.66 6.72 -9.70
CA PHE A 174 3.92 7.46 -9.61
C PHE A 174 4.38 8.05 -10.97
N GLY A 175 3.75 7.63 -12.06
CA GLY A 175 4.19 7.92 -13.43
C GLY A 175 3.08 7.67 -14.46
N GLN A 176 3.46 7.28 -15.68
CA GLN A 176 2.50 6.96 -16.73
C GLN A 176 2.05 5.50 -16.67
N GLU A 177 0.74 5.27 -16.81
CA GLU A 177 0.19 3.91 -16.86
C GLU A 177 0.83 3.10 -18.00
N ASN A 178 1.31 1.91 -17.69
CA ASN A 178 1.83 0.96 -18.66
C ASN A 178 1.55 -0.46 -18.17
N SER A 179 0.34 -0.94 -18.44
CA SER A 179 -0.10 -2.28 -18.02
C SER A 179 0.75 -3.41 -18.62
N ARG A 180 1.58 -3.18 -19.65
CA ARG A 180 2.59 -4.17 -20.09
C ARG A 180 3.75 -4.26 -19.09
N CYS A 181 4.37 -3.13 -18.75
CA CYS A 181 5.50 -3.07 -17.83
C CYS A 181 5.08 -3.48 -16.41
N GLU A 182 3.89 -3.07 -15.95
CA GLU A 182 3.30 -3.52 -14.68
C GLU A 182 3.24 -5.06 -14.60
N ASN A 183 2.65 -5.71 -15.62
CA ASN A 183 2.53 -7.16 -15.67
C ASN A 183 3.91 -7.85 -15.73
N THR A 184 4.88 -7.28 -16.44
CA THR A 184 6.27 -7.76 -16.47
C THR A 184 6.92 -7.71 -15.09
N TRP A 185 6.81 -6.59 -14.37
CA TRP A 185 7.37 -6.44 -13.01
C TRP A 185 6.66 -7.33 -11.99
N LYS A 186 5.33 -7.49 -12.06
CA LYS A 186 4.58 -8.47 -11.26
C LYS A 186 5.00 -9.92 -11.54
N ALA A 187 5.25 -10.28 -12.79
CA ALA A 187 5.73 -11.61 -13.18
C ALA A 187 7.15 -11.87 -12.66
N ARG A 188 8.07 -10.90 -12.79
CA ARG A 188 9.42 -10.96 -12.22
C ARG A 188 9.41 -11.15 -10.71
N LEU A 189 8.55 -10.42 -9.98
CA LEU A 189 8.42 -10.57 -8.52
C LEU A 189 7.96 -11.98 -8.15
N GLY A 190 6.99 -12.53 -8.88
CA GLY A 190 6.53 -13.90 -8.71
C GLY A 190 7.66 -14.92 -8.91
N ALA A 191 8.41 -14.79 -10.01
CA ALA A 191 9.55 -15.65 -10.35
C ALA A 191 10.76 -15.52 -9.39
N THR A 192 10.86 -14.40 -8.67
CA THR A 192 11.94 -14.14 -7.68
C THR A 192 11.78 -14.92 -6.38
N SER A 193 10.67 -15.67 -6.20
CA SER A 193 10.46 -16.52 -5.02
C SER A 193 9.89 -17.88 -5.41
N ASP A 194 10.59 -18.95 -5.04
CA ASP A 194 10.23 -20.36 -5.30
C ASP A 194 8.83 -20.76 -4.78
N SER A 195 8.19 -19.91 -3.99
CA SER A 195 6.90 -20.11 -3.31
C SER A 195 5.87 -19.00 -3.60
N GLY A 196 6.16 -18.04 -4.48
CA GLY A 196 5.28 -16.91 -4.82
C GLY A 196 5.01 -15.92 -3.67
N HIS A 197 5.59 -16.13 -2.48
CA HIS A 197 5.22 -15.40 -1.27
C HIS A 197 5.46 -13.88 -1.38
N LYS A 198 6.53 -13.43 -2.06
CA LYS A 198 6.80 -11.98 -2.18
C LYS A 198 5.69 -11.23 -2.90
N LYS A 199 5.11 -11.83 -3.95
CA LYS A 199 3.96 -11.28 -4.66
C LYS A 199 2.77 -11.10 -3.71
N ASN A 200 2.42 -12.15 -2.96
CA ASN A 200 1.31 -12.09 -2.00
C ASN A 200 1.53 -11.03 -0.89
N ARG A 201 2.79 -10.70 -0.53
CA ARG A 201 3.12 -9.63 0.43
C ARG A 201 2.98 -8.24 -0.17
N LEU A 202 3.34 -8.07 -1.45
CA LEU A 202 3.05 -6.84 -2.18
C LEU A 202 1.54 -6.65 -2.31
N ASP A 203 0.82 -7.67 -2.80
CA ASP A 203 -0.64 -7.65 -2.94
C ASP A 203 -1.31 -7.33 -1.58
N GLN A 204 -0.77 -7.82 -0.46
CA GLN A 204 -1.23 -7.49 0.90
C GLN A 204 -1.06 -6.00 1.29
N ILE A 205 0.05 -5.34 0.90
CA ILE A 205 0.19 -3.88 1.08
C ILE A 205 -0.83 -3.14 0.20
N LEU A 206 -0.96 -3.55 -1.06
CA LEU A 206 -1.83 -2.87 -2.03
C LEU A 206 -3.33 -3.07 -1.74
N THR A 207 -3.70 -4.11 -0.98
CA THR A 207 -5.09 -4.42 -0.63
C THR A 207 -5.56 -3.70 0.65
N ASP A 208 -4.67 -3.34 1.60
CA ASP A 208 -5.02 -2.46 2.73
C ASP A 208 -4.81 -1.00 2.29
N PRO A 209 -5.88 -0.19 2.09
CA PRO A 209 -5.75 1.17 1.58
C PRO A 209 -4.87 2.05 2.48
N ARG A 210 -4.87 1.81 3.80
CA ARG A 210 -4.10 2.61 4.77
C ARG A 210 -2.61 2.41 4.57
N PHE A 211 -2.17 1.16 4.44
CA PHE A 211 -0.76 0.85 4.17
C PHE A 211 -0.35 1.25 2.75
N CYS A 212 -1.21 1.04 1.75
CA CYS A 212 -0.95 1.46 0.38
C CYS A 212 -0.68 2.97 0.31
N VAL A 213 -1.57 3.81 0.86
CA VAL A 213 -1.40 5.27 0.93
C VAL A 213 -0.17 5.67 1.76
N ALA A 214 0.09 5.00 2.89
CA ALA A 214 1.24 5.32 3.74
C ALA A 214 2.59 5.00 3.07
N PHE A 215 2.69 3.90 2.31
CA PHE A 215 3.90 3.61 1.53
C PHE A 215 4.00 4.51 0.29
N ASP A 216 2.91 4.76 -0.43
CA ASP A 216 2.89 5.61 -1.61
C ASP A 216 3.30 7.07 -1.32
N ALA A 217 3.06 7.55 -0.10
CA ALA A 217 3.48 8.87 0.36
C ALA A 217 5.02 9.10 0.29
N PHE A 218 5.83 8.06 0.10
CA PHE A 218 7.27 8.18 -0.13
C PHE A 218 7.67 8.37 -1.60
N HIS A 219 6.73 8.48 -2.55
CA HIS A 219 6.99 8.62 -4.00
C HIS A 219 8.14 9.58 -4.35
N HIS A 220 8.13 10.79 -3.77
CA HIS A 220 9.12 11.84 -4.08
C HIS A 220 10.51 11.58 -3.46
N LEU A 221 10.66 10.50 -2.68
CA LEU A 221 11.91 10.00 -2.10
C LEU A 221 12.14 8.51 -2.50
N PRO A 222 12.41 8.20 -3.80
CA PRO A 222 12.60 6.83 -4.26
C PRO A 222 13.63 6.03 -3.44
N VAL A 223 14.65 6.73 -2.93
CA VAL A 223 15.71 6.22 -2.08
C VAL A 223 15.20 5.51 -0.81
N LEU A 224 14.08 5.93 -0.20
CA LEU A 224 13.53 5.29 1.01
C LEU A 224 13.07 3.86 0.75
N TYR A 225 12.53 3.57 -0.43
CA TYR A 225 12.15 2.22 -0.83
C TYR A 225 13.35 1.26 -0.91
N GLY A 226 14.58 1.79 -0.96
CA GLY A 226 15.82 1.02 -0.96
C GLY A 226 16.03 0.11 0.26
N ASP A 227 15.24 0.26 1.32
CA ASP A 227 15.19 -0.60 2.51
C ASP A 227 13.82 -1.30 2.75
N LEU A 228 12.87 -1.20 1.80
CA LEU A 228 11.61 -1.96 1.86
C LEU A 228 11.90 -3.47 1.82
N LYS A 229 11.26 -4.23 2.72
CA LYS A 229 11.43 -5.69 2.84
C LYS A 229 10.06 -6.38 2.80
N LEU A 230 9.64 -6.83 1.62
CA LEU A 230 8.36 -7.54 1.42
C LEU A 230 8.26 -8.80 2.29
N SER A 231 9.39 -9.45 2.54
CA SER A 231 9.50 -10.59 3.47
C SER A 231 9.08 -10.29 4.92
N LEU A 232 9.14 -9.03 5.37
CA LEU A 232 8.80 -8.61 6.74
C LEU A 232 7.36 -8.08 6.88
N VAL A 233 6.68 -7.74 5.79
CA VAL A 233 5.29 -7.26 5.77
C VAL A 233 4.37 -8.19 6.56
N ASN A 234 4.55 -9.50 6.44
CA ASN A 234 3.72 -10.47 7.15
C ASN A 234 3.86 -10.37 8.68
N LYS A 235 5.07 -10.03 9.17
CA LYS A 235 5.36 -9.88 10.59
C LYS A 235 4.90 -8.53 11.14
N MET A 236 4.78 -7.53 10.28
CA MET A 236 4.15 -6.24 10.59
C MET A 236 2.64 -6.44 10.75
N THR A 237 1.98 -7.07 9.77
CA THR A 237 0.52 -7.28 9.81
C THR A 237 0.09 -8.30 10.87
N SER A 238 0.84 -9.38 11.11
CA SER A 238 0.50 -10.35 12.18
C SER A 238 0.66 -9.79 13.60
N MET A 239 1.38 -8.67 13.75
CA MET A 239 1.61 -8.05 15.06
C MET A 239 0.32 -7.43 15.60
N GLY A 240 -0.60 -6.98 14.74
CA GLY A 240 -1.86 -6.33 15.13
C GLY A 240 -1.71 -4.88 15.57
N CYS A 241 -0.56 -4.25 15.33
CA CYS A 241 -0.26 -2.85 15.67
C CYS A 241 -0.25 -2.03 14.38
N HIS A 242 -1.37 -1.98 13.66
CA HIS A 242 -1.39 -1.33 12.35
C HIS A 242 -1.34 0.18 12.51
N GLU A 243 -2.05 0.69 13.51
CA GLU A 243 -2.21 2.09 13.84
C GLU A 243 -0.86 2.72 14.23
N GLU A 244 -0.08 2.05 15.10
CA GLU A 244 1.28 2.46 15.48
C GLU A 244 2.25 2.35 14.30
N SER A 245 2.08 1.32 13.46
CA SER A 245 2.90 1.15 12.26
C SER A 245 2.64 2.27 11.24
N LEU A 246 1.39 2.65 11.05
CA LEU A 246 0.98 3.75 10.18
C LEU A 246 1.45 5.10 10.75
N HIS A 247 1.41 5.29 12.07
CA HIS A 247 1.99 6.46 12.73
C HIS A 247 3.50 6.56 12.47
N TYR A 248 4.25 5.47 12.58
CA TYR A 248 5.70 5.48 12.26
C TYR A 248 5.94 5.81 10.78
N LEU A 249 5.17 5.23 9.85
CA LEU A 249 5.29 5.56 8.42
C LEU A 249 4.98 7.04 8.14
N LYS A 250 3.96 7.60 8.80
CA LYS A 250 3.65 9.04 8.78
C LYS A 250 4.81 9.87 9.35
N HIS A 251 5.41 9.47 10.48
CA HIS A 251 6.56 10.15 11.06
C HIS A 251 7.78 10.17 10.10
N ILE A 252 8.06 9.08 9.37
CA ILE A 252 9.10 9.08 8.32
C ILE A 252 8.78 10.13 7.26
N LYS A 253 7.54 10.13 6.75
CA LYS A 253 7.10 11.08 5.73
C LYS A 253 7.27 12.51 6.22
N ASP A 254 6.65 12.85 7.34
CA ASP A 254 6.58 14.21 7.87
C ASP A 254 7.99 14.74 8.25
N PHE A 255 8.89 13.87 8.75
CA PHE A 255 10.30 14.21 8.96
C PHE A 255 10.98 14.65 7.66
N TRP A 256 10.95 13.84 6.60
CA TRP A 256 11.66 14.16 5.36
C TRP A 256 11.01 15.30 4.57
N TYR A 257 9.67 15.40 4.59
CA TYR A 257 8.95 16.56 4.02
C TYR A 257 9.33 17.86 4.76
N SER A 258 9.48 17.83 6.09
CA SER A 258 9.96 18.98 6.88
C SER A 258 11.41 19.35 6.57
N VAL A 259 12.30 18.35 6.43
CA VAL A 259 13.72 18.57 6.08
C VAL A 259 13.89 19.25 4.72
N PHE A 260 13.07 18.89 3.73
CA PHE A 260 13.15 19.45 2.38
C PHE A 260 12.16 20.60 2.12
N ASP A 261 11.48 21.14 3.15
CA ASP A 261 10.46 22.19 3.02
C ASP A 261 9.38 21.87 1.96
N GLY A 262 9.00 20.59 1.84
CA GLY A 262 8.06 20.08 0.85
C GLY A 262 8.55 20.13 -0.61
N ASN A 263 9.81 20.48 -0.87
CA ASN A 263 10.34 20.61 -2.23
C ASN A 263 10.62 19.24 -2.87
N GLU A 264 9.62 18.72 -3.58
CA GLU A 264 9.67 17.44 -4.29
C GLU A 264 10.86 17.31 -5.27
N SER A 265 11.27 18.41 -5.90
CA SER A 265 12.41 18.42 -6.83
C SER A 265 13.75 18.32 -6.11
N ALA A 266 13.83 18.82 -4.88
CA ALA A 266 14.98 18.60 -3.99
C ALA A 266 14.98 17.16 -3.46
N MET A 267 13.83 16.64 -3.05
CA MET A 267 13.67 15.27 -2.53
C MET A 267 14.12 14.20 -3.54
N ARG A 268 13.81 14.39 -4.83
CA ARG A 268 14.29 13.51 -5.91
C ARG A 268 15.81 13.52 -6.15
N LYS A 269 16.55 14.51 -5.63
CA LYS A 269 18.03 14.54 -5.67
C LYS A 269 18.67 13.80 -4.48
N PHE A 270 17.88 13.34 -3.51
CA PHE A 270 18.41 12.72 -2.29
C PHE A 270 18.91 11.30 -2.57
N ASP A 271 20.21 11.10 -2.42
CA ASP A 271 20.89 9.87 -2.82
C ASP A 271 21.00 8.83 -1.68
N ARG A 272 21.26 7.58 -2.07
CA ARG A 272 21.36 6.45 -1.13
C ARG A 272 22.53 6.55 -0.16
N SER A 273 23.66 7.11 -0.56
CA SER A 273 24.84 7.21 0.32
C SER A 273 24.61 8.24 1.43
N SER A 274 23.91 9.34 1.11
CA SER A 274 23.45 10.33 2.08
C SER A 274 22.43 9.74 3.05
N LEU A 275 21.44 8.96 2.57
CA LEU A 275 20.50 8.26 3.46
C LEU A 275 21.21 7.26 4.38
N GLU A 276 22.08 6.40 3.85
CA GLU A 276 22.83 5.40 4.64
C GLU A 276 23.75 6.07 5.69
N ALA A 277 24.24 7.30 5.43
CA ALA A 277 25.06 8.06 6.37
C ALA A 277 24.26 8.84 7.44
N LEU A 278 23.02 9.23 7.14
CA LEU A 278 22.16 10.03 8.04
C LEU A 278 21.23 9.19 8.90
N GLN A 279 20.69 8.08 8.39
CA GLN A 279 19.69 7.28 9.12
C GLN A 279 20.24 6.75 10.45
N LEU A 280 19.36 6.67 11.45
CA LEU A 280 19.70 6.30 12.84
C LEU A 280 20.65 7.27 13.59
N MET A 281 21.06 8.39 12.98
CA MET A 281 21.83 9.44 13.68
C MET A 281 20.88 10.44 14.35
N ALA A 282 21.35 11.14 15.38
CA ALA A 282 20.63 12.25 16.02
C ALA A 282 21.59 13.42 16.34
N PRO A 283 22.01 14.21 15.33
CA PRO A 283 22.94 15.33 15.54
C PRO A 283 22.38 16.45 16.45
N GLY A 284 21.06 16.64 16.51
CA GLY A 284 20.45 17.52 17.51
C GLY A 284 20.77 17.05 18.93
N ALA A 285 20.54 15.78 19.22
CA ALA A 285 20.78 15.16 20.52
C ALA A 285 22.25 14.85 20.87
N CYS A 286 23.14 14.66 19.89
CA CYS A 286 24.53 14.22 20.12
C CYS A 286 25.57 15.17 19.51
N GLU A 287 26.42 15.76 20.35
CA GLU A 287 27.40 16.77 19.96
C GLU A 287 28.52 16.21 19.08
N LYS A 288 29.02 15.01 19.38
CA LYS A 288 29.98 14.31 18.51
C LYS A 288 29.38 14.00 17.12
N GLN A 289 28.19 13.41 17.06
CA GLN A 289 27.53 13.13 15.78
C GLN A 289 27.29 14.42 14.99
N ALA A 290 26.98 15.53 15.67
CA ALA A 290 26.82 16.81 15.02
C ALA A 290 28.09 17.29 14.33
N ARG A 291 29.22 17.27 15.04
CA ARG A 291 30.52 17.69 14.48
C ARG A 291 30.95 16.79 13.32
N ASP A 292 30.84 15.47 13.50
CA ASP A 292 31.24 14.48 12.49
C ASP A 292 30.37 14.58 11.22
N LEU A 293 29.04 14.76 11.34
CA LEU A 293 28.13 14.88 10.18
C LEU A 293 28.20 16.27 9.51
N HIS A 294 28.31 17.36 10.28
CA HIS A 294 28.38 18.71 9.70
C HIS A 294 29.63 18.88 8.83
N ALA A 295 30.76 18.30 9.25
CA ALA A 295 32.00 18.30 8.46
C ALA A 295 31.81 17.58 7.11
N ARG A 296 31.13 16.43 7.10
CA ARG A 296 30.86 15.61 5.90
C ARG A 296 29.79 16.22 4.97
N ILE A 297 28.84 16.96 5.53
CA ILE A 297 27.85 17.72 4.75
C ILE A 297 28.50 18.97 4.14
N ARG A 298 29.34 19.71 4.89
CA ARG A 298 30.05 20.87 4.36
C ARG A 298 30.98 20.49 3.21
N SER A 299 31.77 19.41 3.37
CA SER A 299 32.65 18.89 2.31
C SER A 299 31.91 18.36 1.07
N GLY A 300 30.60 18.11 1.17
CA GLY A 300 29.80 17.54 0.08
C GLY A 300 29.93 16.02 -0.05
N GLU A 301 30.53 15.33 0.92
CA GLU A 301 30.51 13.86 1.01
C GLU A 301 29.09 13.34 1.25
N ILE A 302 28.31 14.08 2.06
CA ILE A 302 26.87 13.88 2.27
C ILE A 302 26.14 15.04 1.58
N LEU A 303 25.00 14.74 0.95
CA LEU A 303 24.17 15.66 0.16
C LEU A 303 24.94 16.29 -1.03
N GLY A 304 25.86 15.55 -1.65
CA GLY A 304 26.73 16.06 -2.73
C GLY A 304 26.00 16.60 -3.98
N ALA A 305 24.75 16.19 -4.20
CA ALA A 305 23.89 16.71 -5.29
C ALA A 305 23.34 18.13 -5.06
N PHE A 306 23.57 18.72 -3.88
CA PHE A 306 23.08 20.04 -3.47
C PHE A 306 24.22 21.06 -3.38
N ALA A 307 23.93 22.33 -3.67
CA ALA A 307 24.88 23.43 -3.50
C ALA A 307 25.21 23.66 -2.01
N GLU A 308 26.38 24.23 -1.70
CA GLU A 308 26.84 24.43 -0.32
C GLU A 308 25.81 25.17 0.57
N ALA A 309 25.21 26.24 0.05
CA ALA A 309 24.16 26.99 0.75
C ALA A 309 22.83 26.21 0.91
N GLU A 310 22.55 25.22 0.06
CA GLU A 310 21.43 24.28 0.25
C GLU A 310 21.77 23.25 1.32
N ARG A 311 22.99 22.69 1.29
CA ARG A 311 23.49 21.72 2.28
C ARG A 311 23.44 22.27 3.71
N GLU A 312 23.84 23.53 3.91
CA GLU A 312 23.77 24.17 5.24
C GLU A 312 22.31 24.41 5.71
N ARG A 313 21.37 24.71 4.81
CA ARG A 313 19.94 24.80 5.16
C ARG A 313 19.36 23.44 5.56
N LEU A 314 19.63 22.41 4.76
CA LEU A 314 19.23 21.02 5.06
C LEU A 314 19.83 20.54 6.38
N TRP A 315 21.08 20.91 6.67
CA TRP A 315 21.74 20.62 7.94
C TRP A 315 20.98 21.19 9.14
N ILE A 316 20.63 22.47 9.13
CA ILE A 316 19.89 23.12 10.23
C ILE A 316 18.54 22.42 10.47
N LYS A 317 17.84 22.02 9.39
CA LYS A 317 16.58 21.27 9.48
C LYS A 317 16.77 19.90 10.12
N ILE A 318 17.74 19.10 9.64
CA ILE A 318 18.07 17.77 10.19
C ILE A 318 18.49 17.89 11.67
N PHE A 319 19.30 18.90 12.00
CA PHE A 319 19.76 19.16 13.36
C PHE A 319 18.58 19.42 14.31
N ASN A 320 17.70 20.36 13.96
CA ASN A 320 16.53 20.71 14.78
C ASN A 320 15.53 19.56 14.89
N ALA A 321 15.28 18.83 13.79
CA ALA A 321 14.36 17.69 13.78
C ALA A 321 14.87 16.48 14.59
N THR A 322 16.16 16.45 14.96
CA THR A 322 16.80 15.32 15.67
C THR A 322 17.20 15.63 17.12
N VAL A 323 16.52 16.60 17.74
CA VAL A 323 16.66 16.88 19.19
C VAL A 323 16.06 15.76 20.03
N ASP A 324 14.87 15.25 19.67
CA ASP A 324 14.19 14.15 20.38
C ASP A 324 14.12 12.84 19.58
N TYR A 325 14.50 12.88 18.30
CA TYR A 325 14.38 11.79 17.34
C TYR A 325 15.72 11.43 16.71
N ARG A 326 15.88 10.17 16.30
CA ARG A 326 16.85 9.79 15.26
C ARG A 326 16.26 10.05 13.88
N VAL A 327 17.12 10.28 12.88
CA VAL A 327 16.72 10.32 11.47
C VAL A 327 16.01 9.00 11.10
N PRO A 328 14.72 9.03 10.73
CA PRO A 328 13.92 7.83 10.51
C PRO A 328 13.98 7.37 9.04
N SER A 329 13.82 6.07 8.81
CA SER A 329 13.76 5.49 7.46
C SER A 329 13.00 4.17 7.46
N LEU A 330 12.74 3.57 6.28
CA LEU A 330 12.17 2.22 6.23
C LEU A 330 13.09 1.18 6.89
N HIS A 331 14.41 1.41 6.91
CA HIS A 331 15.34 0.58 7.66
C HIS A 331 15.04 0.63 9.16
N SER A 332 14.93 1.84 9.73
CA SER A 332 14.65 2.00 11.16
C SER A 332 13.29 1.39 11.51
N PHE A 333 12.25 1.66 10.73
CA PHE A 333 10.91 1.09 10.90
C PHE A 333 10.90 -0.45 10.99
N PHE A 334 11.49 -1.17 10.02
CA PHE A 334 11.46 -2.64 10.03
C PHE A 334 12.29 -3.27 11.16
N GLU A 335 13.31 -2.57 11.66
CA GLU A 335 14.10 -2.99 12.82
C GLU A 335 13.40 -2.64 14.14
N ASP A 336 12.93 -1.40 14.29
CA ASP A 336 12.23 -0.87 15.46
C ASP A 336 10.88 -1.54 15.70
N ARG A 337 10.23 -2.09 14.67
CA ARG A 337 9.08 -3.03 14.84
C ARG A 337 9.37 -4.13 15.87
N LYS A 338 10.61 -4.60 15.98
CA LYS A 338 11.02 -5.64 16.94
C LYS A 338 10.98 -5.18 18.40
N TYR A 339 10.99 -3.87 18.66
CA TYR A 339 10.81 -3.26 19.99
C TYR A 339 9.35 -3.38 20.45
N LEU A 340 8.40 -3.13 19.53
CA LEU A 340 6.96 -3.20 19.79
C LEU A 340 6.44 -4.65 19.82
N GLU A 341 7.05 -5.54 19.02
CA GLU A 341 6.65 -6.94 18.83
C GLU A 341 6.51 -7.74 20.13
N ASP A 342 7.40 -7.57 21.12
CA ASP A 342 7.29 -8.32 22.37
C ASP A 342 6.21 -7.75 23.30
N ALA A 343 6.12 -6.41 23.43
CA ALA A 343 5.07 -5.75 24.21
C ALA A 343 3.66 -6.01 23.65
N ALA A 344 3.53 -6.12 22.31
CA ALA A 344 2.30 -6.47 21.63
C ALA A 344 1.79 -7.87 22.03
N HIS A 345 2.68 -8.83 22.29
CA HIS A 345 2.28 -10.15 22.80
C HIS A 345 1.78 -10.07 24.25
N CYS A 346 2.33 -9.19 25.08
CA CYS A 346 1.83 -8.98 26.44
C CYS A 346 0.42 -8.39 26.42
N ILE A 347 0.18 -7.32 25.66
CA ILE A 347 -1.14 -6.66 25.57
C ILE A 347 -2.23 -7.62 25.07
N LYS A 348 -1.90 -8.50 24.12
CA LYS A 348 -2.82 -9.55 23.64
C LYS A 348 -3.27 -10.53 24.72
N ARG A 349 -2.63 -10.60 25.89
CA ARG A 349 -3.10 -11.39 27.05
C ARG A 349 -4.31 -10.77 27.74
N LEU A 350 -4.52 -9.46 27.58
CA LEU A 350 -5.64 -8.71 28.16
C LEU A 350 -6.87 -8.65 27.25
N LEU A 351 -6.82 -9.27 26.07
CA LEU A 351 -7.77 -9.09 24.97
C LEU A 351 -8.11 -10.43 24.30
N SER A 352 -9.40 -10.72 24.08
CA SER A 352 -9.85 -11.80 23.20
C SER A 352 -9.70 -11.40 21.71
N VAL A 353 -8.46 -11.26 21.24
CA VAL A 353 -8.18 -10.79 19.86
C VAL A 353 -8.55 -11.86 18.81
N GLU A 354 -9.68 -11.65 18.14
CA GLU A 354 -10.01 -12.32 16.89
C GLU A 354 -8.87 -12.18 15.87
N ARG A 355 -8.67 -13.19 15.00
CA ARG A 355 -7.51 -13.30 14.08
C ARG A 355 -7.29 -12.15 13.08
N HIS A 356 -8.16 -11.13 13.06
CA HIS A 356 -8.13 -10.00 12.13
C HIS A 356 -8.30 -8.62 12.79
N LYS A 357 -8.48 -8.52 14.12
CA LYS A 357 -8.61 -7.23 14.83
C LYS A 357 -7.24 -6.70 15.27
N THR A 358 -7.07 -5.39 15.25
CA THR A 358 -5.86 -4.69 15.72
C THR A 358 -5.97 -4.32 17.20
N ILE A 359 -4.83 -4.07 17.85
CA ILE A 359 -4.73 -3.85 19.30
C ILE A 359 -5.42 -2.55 19.71
N ARG A 360 -5.24 -1.46 18.96
CA ARG A 360 -5.81 -0.15 19.32
C ARG A 360 -7.35 -0.16 19.33
N PRO A 361 -8.07 -0.55 18.25
CA PRO A 361 -9.54 -0.62 18.28
C PRO A 361 -10.08 -1.63 19.29
N ALA A 362 -9.36 -2.72 19.57
CA ALA A 362 -9.75 -3.68 20.61
C ALA A 362 -9.61 -3.12 22.04
N LEU A 363 -8.70 -2.16 22.25
CA LEU A 363 -8.56 -1.44 23.52
C LEU A 363 -9.51 -0.24 23.62
N GLU A 364 -9.81 0.44 22.51
CA GLU A 364 -10.84 1.49 22.42
C GLU A 364 -12.21 0.90 22.79
N LEU A 365 -12.60 -0.24 22.20
CA LEU A 365 -13.79 -1.01 22.58
C LEU A 365 -13.78 -1.55 24.02
N ALA A 366 -12.60 -1.66 24.64
CA ALA A 366 -12.43 -2.13 26.01
C ALA A 366 -12.33 -0.97 27.03
N TYR A 367 -12.40 0.27 26.57
CA TYR A 367 -12.35 1.46 27.42
C TYR A 367 -13.76 2.06 27.45
N PRO A 368 -14.65 1.65 28.39
CA PRO A 368 -15.97 2.23 28.47
C PRO A 368 -15.87 3.72 28.78
N ASP A 369 -16.89 4.49 28.36
CA ASP A 369 -17.04 5.89 28.72
C ASP A 369 -17.24 6.03 30.23
N VAL A 370 -16.13 6.06 30.96
CA VAL A 370 -16.08 6.60 32.32
C VAL A 370 -16.42 8.08 32.17
N ASP A 371 -17.54 8.50 32.76
CA ASP A 371 -18.11 9.85 32.67
C ASP A 371 -17.07 10.92 32.32
N GLU A 372 -17.21 11.56 31.14
CA GLU A 372 -16.31 12.59 30.55
C GLU A 372 -16.17 13.89 31.40
N GLN A 373 -16.50 13.80 32.69
CA GLN A 373 -16.60 14.88 33.66
C GLN A 373 -15.47 14.86 34.70
N SER A 374 -14.58 13.85 34.70
CA SER A 374 -13.35 13.89 35.50
C SER A 374 -12.31 14.79 34.81
N PRO A 375 -11.93 15.96 35.39
CA PRO A 375 -10.89 16.80 34.84
C PRO A 375 -9.47 16.26 35.09
N GLU A 376 -9.34 15.09 35.74
CA GLU A 376 -8.07 14.47 36.09
C GLU A 376 -7.98 13.02 35.58
N CYS A 377 -6.79 12.60 35.18
CA CYS A 377 -6.47 11.23 34.77
C CYS A 377 -5.41 10.61 35.70
N LEU A 378 -5.41 9.27 35.80
CA LEU A 378 -4.44 8.54 36.62
C LEU A 378 -3.15 8.26 35.83
N VAL A 379 -2.03 8.79 36.30
CA VAL A 379 -0.69 8.59 35.70
C VAL A 379 0.24 7.85 36.66
N GLN A 380 0.81 6.75 36.20
CA GLN A 380 1.87 6.02 36.89
C GLN A 380 3.24 6.69 36.66
N VAL A 381 3.92 7.04 37.74
CA VAL A 381 5.23 7.73 37.72
C VAL A 381 6.38 6.87 38.26
N SER A 382 6.07 5.76 38.94
CA SER A 382 7.05 4.76 39.34
C SER A 382 6.43 3.36 39.37
N GLY A 383 7.23 2.33 39.70
CA GLY A 383 6.75 0.96 39.84
C GLY A 383 5.62 0.80 40.87
N SER A 384 5.51 1.70 41.86
CA SER A 384 4.56 1.61 42.97
C SER A 384 3.78 2.90 43.28
N SER A 385 4.04 4.01 42.57
CA SER A 385 3.35 5.30 42.81
C SER A 385 2.64 5.84 41.57
N PHE A 386 1.53 6.51 41.86
CA PHE A 386 0.57 7.07 40.90
C PHE A 386 0.23 8.50 41.32
N LYS A 387 -0.24 9.29 40.35
CA LYS A 387 -0.68 10.67 40.52
C LYS A 387 -1.98 10.90 39.75
N TRP A 388 -2.87 11.70 40.31
CA TRP A 388 -3.96 12.30 39.55
C TRP A 388 -3.42 13.58 38.90
N VAL A 389 -3.58 13.69 37.58
CA VAL A 389 -3.02 14.79 36.78
C VAL A 389 -4.14 15.43 35.99
N ALA A 390 -4.32 16.74 36.16
CA ALA A 390 -5.30 17.52 35.44
C ALA A 390 -5.09 17.43 33.92
N THR A 391 -6.19 17.25 33.20
CA THR A 391 -6.26 17.10 31.75
C THR A 391 -7.03 18.27 31.16
N ASP A 392 -6.32 19.24 30.56
CA ASP A 392 -6.91 20.41 29.92
C ASP A 392 -7.53 20.04 28.55
N GLY A 393 -8.50 19.12 28.55
CA GLY A 393 -9.09 18.52 27.34
C GLY A 393 -8.23 17.44 26.67
N ALA A 394 -7.33 16.79 27.41
CA ALA A 394 -6.49 15.70 26.89
C ALA A 394 -7.30 14.41 26.67
N ASP A 395 -6.90 13.61 25.66
CA ASP A 395 -7.45 12.28 25.42
C ASP A 395 -7.01 11.31 26.53
N HIS A 396 -7.94 11.00 27.45
CA HIS A 396 -7.74 10.04 28.56
C HIS A 396 -7.39 8.64 28.05
N PHE A 397 -8.01 8.21 26.95
CA PHE A 397 -7.73 6.92 26.36
C PHE A 397 -6.30 6.86 25.84
N ASP A 398 -5.82 7.85 25.08
CA ASP A 398 -4.46 7.83 24.52
C ASP A 398 -3.38 7.82 25.62
N LEU A 399 -3.64 8.46 26.76
CA LEU A 399 -2.80 8.42 27.96
C LEU A 399 -2.80 7.03 28.61
N ALA A 400 -3.97 6.45 28.88
CA ALA A 400 -4.12 5.10 29.42
C ALA A 400 -3.49 4.05 28.48
N TYR A 401 -3.69 4.21 27.18
CA TYR A 401 -3.15 3.38 26.11
C TYR A 401 -1.61 3.37 26.09
N ARG A 402 -0.98 4.55 26.10
CA ARG A 402 0.48 4.69 26.18
C ARG A 402 1.03 4.07 27.47
N GLN A 403 0.37 4.29 28.60
CA GLN A 403 0.78 3.72 29.89
C GLN A 403 0.77 2.18 29.86
N LEU A 404 -0.26 1.57 29.24
CA LEU A 404 -0.34 0.12 29.06
C LEU A 404 0.82 -0.42 28.20
N TRP A 405 1.17 0.26 27.11
CA TRP A 405 2.34 -0.07 26.30
C TRP A 405 3.66 0.05 27.06
N LEU A 406 3.81 1.08 27.90
CA LEU A 406 5.00 1.26 28.72
C LEU A 406 5.11 0.17 29.79
N TYR A 407 4.02 -0.22 30.45
CA TYR A 407 4.00 -1.35 31.38
C TYR A 407 4.42 -2.65 30.66
N ALA A 408 3.77 -2.99 29.55
CA ALA A 408 4.11 -4.16 28.74
C ALA A 408 5.59 -4.12 28.31
N ARG A 409 6.11 -2.94 27.93
CA ARG A 409 7.50 -2.77 27.53
C ARG A 409 8.49 -2.97 28.68
N ARG A 410 8.15 -2.60 29.91
CA ARG A 410 8.97 -2.85 31.13
C ARG A 410 8.99 -4.32 31.54
N HIS A 411 7.94 -5.08 31.25
CA HIS A 411 7.71 -6.42 31.82
C HIS A 411 7.62 -7.56 30.78
N PHE A 412 8.00 -7.31 29.52
CA PHE A 412 7.93 -8.32 28.45
C PHE A 412 8.80 -9.57 28.67
N GLU A 413 9.90 -9.47 29.43
CA GLU A 413 10.75 -10.63 29.78
C GLU A 413 10.06 -11.51 30.82
N ASP A 414 9.27 -10.90 31.71
CA ASP A 414 8.46 -11.54 32.76
C ASP A 414 7.18 -12.17 32.17
N MET A 415 6.71 -11.65 31.03
CA MET A 415 5.51 -12.09 30.30
C MET A 415 5.82 -12.60 28.87
N PRO A 416 6.62 -13.66 28.70
CA PRO A 416 7.01 -14.17 27.38
C PRO A 416 5.80 -14.61 26.54
N PRO A 417 5.90 -14.59 25.19
CA PRO A 417 4.80 -14.98 24.31
C PRO A 417 4.49 -16.47 24.43
N GLU A 418 3.19 -16.80 24.40
CA GLU A 418 2.74 -18.18 24.39
C GLU A 418 3.23 -18.89 23.11
N ARG A 419 4.01 -19.94 23.29
CA ARG A 419 4.45 -20.81 22.21
C ARG A 419 3.88 -22.19 22.44
N GLU A 420 3.17 -22.70 21.44
CA GLU A 420 2.94 -24.14 21.33
C GLU A 420 4.30 -24.86 21.44
N GLN A 421 4.36 -25.96 22.20
CA GLN A 421 5.59 -26.73 22.42
C GLN A 421 5.98 -27.53 21.17
N ILE A 422 6.44 -26.81 20.13
CA ILE A 422 6.75 -27.36 18.81
C ILE A 422 8.10 -28.11 18.82
N VAL A 423 8.97 -27.91 19.83
CA VAL A 423 10.25 -28.61 19.97
C VAL A 423 10.48 -29.04 21.43
N ALA A 424 10.53 -30.35 21.68
CA ALA A 424 10.89 -30.90 22.98
C ALA A 424 12.39 -30.64 23.27
N GLY A 425 12.69 -29.84 24.30
CA GLY A 425 14.06 -29.63 24.78
C GLY A 425 14.32 -28.24 25.38
N HIS A 426 13.69 -27.20 24.85
CA HIS A 426 13.67 -25.89 25.52
C HIS A 426 12.46 -25.80 26.43
N LYS A 427 12.69 -25.73 27.75
CA LYS A 427 11.72 -25.11 28.65
C LYS A 427 11.54 -23.67 28.17
N THR A 428 10.36 -23.33 27.69
CA THR A 428 9.94 -21.93 27.58
C THR A 428 10.05 -21.30 28.96
N ALA A 429 10.52 -20.05 29.04
CA ALA A 429 10.38 -19.29 30.28
C ALA A 429 8.89 -19.27 30.66
N GLU A 430 8.60 -19.68 31.89
CA GLU A 430 7.24 -19.64 32.42
C GLU A 430 6.86 -18.18 32.66
N VAL A 431 5.58 -17.86 32.51
CA VAL A 431 5.06 -16.50 32.74
C VAL A 431 5.06 -16.25 34.25
N ASP A 432 5.51 -15.07 34.67
CA ASP A 432 5.34 -14.65 36.06
C ASP A 432 3.84 -14.34 36.29
N GLU A 433 3.18 -15.22 37.06
CA GLU A 433 1.75 -15.13 37.39
C GLU A 433 1.43 -13.81 38.12
N MET A 434 2.35 -13.31 38.96
CA MET A 434 2.17 -12.05 39.69
C MET A 434 2.26 -10.85 38.76
N VAL A 435 3.27 -10.81 37.88
CA VAL A 435 3.42 -9.69 36.93
C VAL A 435 2.26 -9.64 35.93
N LEU A 436 1.72 -10.79 35.52
CA LEU A 436 0.53 -10.83 34.67
C LEU A 436 -0.74 -10.36 35.42
N PHE A 437 -0.89 -10.73 36.69
CA PHE A 437 -1.99 -10.25 37.55
C PHE A 437 -1.88 -8.74 37.80
N ASP A 438 -0.68 -8.22 38.06
CA ASP A 438 -0.42 -6.80 38.24
C ASP A 438 -0.67 -6.02 36.94
N PHE A 439 -0.37 -6.60 35.77
CA PHE A 439 -0.67 -5.99 34.48
C PHE A 439 -2.18 -5.89 34.22
N ALA A 440 -2.96 -6.93 34.55
CA ALA A 440 -4.42 -6.90 34.48
C ALA A 440 -5.01 -5.90 35.50
N SER A 441 -4.47 -5.87 36.72
CA SER A 441 -4.83 -4.90 37.76
C SER A 441 -4.54 -3.45 37.34
N PHE A 442 -3.41 -3.22 36.68
CA PHE A 442 -3.03 -1.93 36.13
C PHE A 442 -3.96 -1.50 35.01
N ALA A 443 -4.26 -2.38 34.05
CA ALA A 443 -5.22 -2.11 32.98
C ALA A 443 -6.61 -1.76 33.54
N HIS A 444 -7.07 -2.50 34.55
CA HIS A 444 -8.35 -2.24 35.22
C HIS A 444 -8.34 -0.88 35.95
N LYS A 445 -7.26 -0.54 36.67
CA LYS A 445 -7.08 0.76 37.34
C LYS A 445 -7.06 1.94 36.35
N LEU A 446 -6.54 1.74 35.14
CA LEU A 446 -6.54 2.76 34.08
C LEU A 446 -7.92 2.94 33.40
N GLY A 447 -8.87 2.02 33.60
CA GLY A 447 -10.23 2.11 33.02
C GLY A 447 -10.61 0.95 32.11
N PHE A 448 -9.66 0.13 31.64
CA PHE A 448 -9.95 -0.96 30.70
C PHE A 448 -10.80 -2.09 31.33
N ARG A 449 -11.76 -2.62 30.57
CA ARG A 449 -12.68 -3.70 30.94
C ARG A 449 -12.74 -4.73 29.81
N THR A 450 -12.30 -5.96 30.09
CA THR A 450 -12.50 -7.12 29.20
C THR A 450 -12.73 -8.37 30.04
N THR A 451 -13.35 -9.39 29.43
CA THR A 451 -13.53 -10.68 30.11
C THR A 451 -12.18 -11.34 30.45
N GLU A 452 -11.12 -11.04 29.69
CA GLU A 452 -9.76 -11.51 29.92
C GLU A 452 -9.14 -10.84 31.15
N ILE A 453 -9.26 -9.51 31.29
CA ILE A 453 -8.86 -8.76 32.48
C ILE A 453 -9.59 -9.31 33.71
N GLU A 454 -10.91 -9.48 33.63
CA GLU A 454 -11.72 -10.00 34.74
C GLU A 454 -11.35 -11.43 35.15
N LYS A 455 -11.11 -12.34 34.20
CA LYS A 455 -10.62 -13.71 34.47
C LYS A 455 -9.26 -13.69 35.16
N LEU A 456 -8.34 -12.83 34.73
CA LEU A 456 -7.02 -12.68 35.36
C LEU A 456 -7.14 -12.15 36.79
N LEU A 457 -8.03 -11.19 37.04
CA LEU A 457 -8.29 -10.65 38.38
C LEU A 457 -8.96 -11.66 39.33
N GLN A 458 -9.87 -12.49 38.83
CA GLN A 458 -10.44 -13.61 39.59
C GLN A 458 -9.37 -14.66 39.93
N GLY A 459 -8.36 -14.82 39.07
CA GLY A 459 -7.25 -15.76 39.21
C GLY A 459 -6.11 -15.33 40.15
N ASN A 460 -6.35 -14.44 41.12
CA ASN A 460 -5.33 -13.87 42.03
C ASN A 460 -4.26 -14.90 42.47
N PRO A 461 -2.96 -14.73 42.10
CA PRO A 461 -1.96 -15.76 42.35
C PRO A 461 -1.60 -15.93 43.82
N ASP A 462 -1.65 -14.89 44.66
CA ASP A 462 -1.45 -15.03 46.11
C ASP A 462 -2.50 -15.95 46.73
N ARG A 463 -3.79 -15.81 46.36
CA ARG A 463 -4.85 -16.75 46.77
C ARG A 463 -4.56 -18.17 46.27
N GLN A 464 -4.04 -18.33 45.05
CA GLN A 464 -3.63 -19.64 44.53
C GLN A 464 -2.42 -20.22 45.28
N ILE A 465 -1.45 -19.40 45.67
CA ILE A 465 -0.27 -19.80 46.46
C ILE A 465 -0.70 -20.17 47.87
N ALA A 466 -1.55 -19.37 48.52
CA ALA A 466 -2.16 -19.67 49.82
C ALA A 466 -2.93 -21.00 49.80
N ARG A 467 -3.76 -21.24 48.77
CA ARG A 467 -4.48 -22.52 48.58
C ARG A 467 -3.50 -23.68 48.36
N ARG A 468 -2.49 -23.52 47.50
CA ARG A 468 -1.42 -24.52 47.27
C ARG A 468 -0.66 -24.84 48.57
N LEU A 469 -0.33 -23.81 49.36
CA LEU A 469 0.39 -23.93 50.63
C LEU A 469 -0.43 -24.73 51.65
N LEU A 470 -1.69 -24.36 51.87
CA LEU A 470 -2.58 -25.05 52.83
C LEU A 470 -2.75 -26.53 52.49
N MET A 471 -3.04 -26.85 51.22
CA MET A 471 -3.23 -28.24 50.75
C MET A 471 -1.92 -29.06 50.74
N THR A 472 -0.76 -28.42 50.61
CA THR A 472 0.55 -29.10 50.67
C THR A 472 0.99 -29.31 52.12
N ALA A 473 0.76 -28.33 52.99
CA ALA A 473 1.11 -28.40 54.41
C ALA A 473 0.20 -29.37 55.18
N ARG A 474 -1.06 -29.56 54.77
CA ARG A 474 -2.01 -30.50 55.35
C ARG A 474 -2.73 -31.25 54.23
N LYS A 475 -2.46 -32.56 54.13
CA LYS A 475 -3.05 -33.43 53.11
C LYS A 475 -4.59 -33.46 53.25
N PRO A 476 -5.36 -33.21 52.17
CA PRO A 476 -6.83 -33.26 52.22
C PRO A 476 -7.41 -34.61 52.65
N GLU A 477 -6.64 -35.69 52.48
CA GLU A 477 -7.00 -37.06 52.87
C GLU A 477 -7.05 -37.27 54.39
N LEU A 478 -6.42 -36.38 55.17
CA LEU A 478 -6.19 -36.53 56.62
C LEU A 478 -6.66 -35.32 57.45
N PHE A 479 -6.91 -34.17 56.81
CA PHE A 479 -7.26 -32.92 57.47
C PHE A 479 -8.37 -32.21 56.71
N HIS A 480 -9.36 -31.71 57.45
CA HIS A 480 -10.44 -30.88 56.95
C HIS A 480 -10.24 -29.41 57.39
N PHE A 481 -10.65 -28.47 56.55
CA PHE A 481 -10.79 -27.06 56.89
C PHE A 481 -12.28 -26.73 56.83
N ASP A 482 -12.88 -26.34 57.95
CA ASP A 482 -14.32 -26.04 58.04
C ASP A 482 -14.70 -24.86 57.11
N ASP A 483 -13.84 -23.84 57.06
CA ASP A 483 -13.83 -22.82 56.01
C ASP A 483 -12.41 -22.63 55.46
N ILE A 484 -12.20 -23.18 54.26
CA ILE A 484 -10.93 -23.04 53.54
C ILE A 484 -10.76 -21.66 52.90
N GLU A 485 -11.82 -20.94 52.54
CA GLU A 485 -11.71 -19.64 51.89
C GLU A 485 -11.33 -18.55 52.91
N SER A 486 -11.87 -18.60 54.14
CA SER A 486 -11.35 -17.77 55.25
C SER A 486 -9.88 -18.09 55.56
N SER A 487 -9.50 -19.37 55.51
CA SER A 487 -8.10 -19.79 55.71
C SER A 487 -7.17 -19.27 54.60
N ILE A 488 -7.62 -19.29 53.34
CA ILE A 488 -6.91 -18.72 52.19
C ILE A 488 -6.78 -17.20 52.33
N SER A 489 -7.85 -16.49 52.70
CA SER A 489 -7.83 -15.05 52.93
C SER A 489 -6.83 -14.69 54.03
N ALA A 490 -6.87 -15.33 55.20
CA ALA A 490 -5.93 -15.06 56.30
C ALA A 490 -4.45 -15.25 55.90
N VAL A 491 -4.13 -16.26 55.07
CA VAL A 491 -2.77 -16.45 54.53
C VAL A 491 -2.43 -15.37 53.49
N THR A 492 -3.39 -14.96 52.67
CA THR A 492 -3.23 -13.89 51.68
C THR A 492 -2.98 -12.54 52.36
N ASP A 493 -3.66 -12.25 53.48
CA ASP A 493 -3.49 -10.99 54.21
C ASP A 493 -2.12 -10.91 54.91
N VAL A 494 -1.55 -12.05 55.33
CA VAL A 494 -0.14 -12.13 55.77
C VAL A 494 0.83 -11.81 54.62
N MET A 495 0.51 -12.18 53.37
CA MET A 495 1.32 -11.81 52.20
C MET A 495 1.18 -10.31 51.89
N LYS A 496 -0.05 -9.76 51.89
CA LYS A 496 -0.31 -8.32 51.69
C LYS A 496 0.39 -7.43 52.72
N ALA A 497 0.59 -7.91 53.95
CA ALA A 497 1.30 -7.16 54.99
C ALA A 497 2.80 -6.91 54.68
N ALA A 498 3.37 -7.58 53.68
CA ALA A 498 4.73 -7.36 53.22
C ALA A 498 4.88 -5.96 52.60
N ARG A 499 5.83 -5.17 53.10
CA ARG A 499 6.15 -3.84 52.56
C ARG A 499 7.34 -3.92 51.60
N PRO A 500 7.35 -3.15 50.50
CA PRO A 500 8.51 -3.10 49.61
C PRO A 500 9.73 -2.60 50.39
N ILE A 501 10.88 -3.22 50.14
CA ILE A 501 12.15 -2.76 50.71
C ILE A 501 12.42 -1.38 50.09
N ARG A 502 12.37 -0.33 50.92
CA ARG A 502 12.88 0.99 50.57
C ARG A 502 14.40 0.87 50.48
N ASN A 503 14.90 0.49 49.31
CA ASN A 503 16.32 0.58 49.02
C ASN A 503 16.70 2.06 49.09
N GLY A 504 17.35 2.45 50.19
CA GLY A 504 17.76 3.82 50.53
C GLY A 504 18.93 4.32 49.68
N GLN A 505 18.91 4.00 48.40
CA GLN A 505 19.75 4.58 47.36
C GLN A 505 18.80 5.05 46.28
N ALA A 506 18.36 6.31 46.41
CA ALA A 506 18.32 7.14 45.22
C ALA A 506 19.74 7.08 44.63
N LEU A 507 19.90 6.33 43.55
CA LEU A 507 21.03 6.56 42.65
C LEU A 507 20.86 7.99 42.19
N ASP A 508 21.86 8.84 42.43
CA ASP A 508 21.77 10.29 42.24
C ASP A 508 21.08 10.62 40.91
N GLU A 509 19.96 11.35 40.97
CA GLU A 509 19.00 11.48 39.87
C GLU A 509 19.54 12.27 38.65
N ASP A 510 20.83 12.64 38.67
CA ASP A 510 21.53 13.49 37.70
C ASP A 510 22.69 12.80 36.94
N GLU A 511 23.14 11.58 37.30
CA GLU A 511 24.26 10.93 36.59
C GLU A 511 23.83 10.24 35.27
N HIS A 512 23.57 11.06 34.26
CA HIS A 512 23.38 10.66 32.86
C HIS A 512 24.67 10.13 32.15
N GLU A 513 25.69 9.63 32.88
CA GLU A 513 26.96 9.23 32.26
C GLU A 513 27.72 8.04 32.91
N VAL A 514 27.04 6.95 33.30
CA VAL A 514 27.73 5.68 33.64
C VAL A 514 27.87 4.75 32.43
N VAL A 515 28.98 4.90 31.71
CA VAL A 515 29.42 3.98 30.65
C VAL A 515 29.97 2.69 31.29
N ALA A 516 29.13 1.65 31.36
CA ALA A 516 29.54 0.30 31.77
C ALA A 516 29.40 -0.72 30.63
N ASP A 517 30.45 -1.54 30.49
CA ASP A 517 30.79 -2.46 29.37
C ASP A 517 31.04 -1.76 28.01
N GLY A 518 32.06 -2.25 27.28
CA GLY A 518 32.63 -1.59 26.09
C GLY A 518 31.77 -1.65 24.82
N LYS A 519 30.49 -2.01 24.94
CA LYS A 519 29.56 -2.22 23.83
C LYS A 519 28.69 -0.98 23.64
N THR A 520 28.61 -0.46 22.42
CA THR A 520 27.69 0.61 22.06
C THR A 520 26.24 0.11 22.10
N ALA A 521 25.34 0.89 22.71
CA ALA A 521 23.90 0.64 22.65
C ALA A 521 23.45 0.43 21.20
N LYS A 522 22.56 -0.54 20.97
CA LYS A 522 21.96 -0.77 19.65
C LYS A 522 21.18 0.46 19.21
N GLN A 523 21.37 0.90 17.98
CA GLN A 523 20.73 2.10 17.44
C GLN A 523 19.27 1.87 16.96
N CYS A 524 18.82 0.61 16.88
CA CYS A 524 17.47 0.24 16.48
C CYS A 524 17.06 -1.16 16.99
N GLY A 525 15.75 -1.41 17.00
CA GLY A 525 15.13 -2.69 17.36
C GLY A 525 15.21 -3.02 18.84
N ARG A 526 15.31 -4.32 19.16
CA ARG A 526 15.39 -4.79 20.56
C ARG A 526 16.70 -4.32 21.20
N PRO A 527 16.68 -3.58 22.32
CA PRO A 527 17.88 -3.19 23.05
C PRO A 527 18.62 -4.42 23.59
N LEU A 528 19.79 -4.20 24.18
CA LEU A 528 20.46 -5.23 24.97
C LEU A 528 19.69 -5.43 26.29
N VAL A 529 19.70 -6.63 26.86
CA VAL A 529 19.04 -6.91 28.16
C VAL A 529 19.56 -5.96 29.23
N SER A 530 20.89 -5.76 29.31
CA SER A 530 21.54 -4.81 30.22
C SER A 530 21.09 -3.37 30.05
N ASP A 531 20.91 -2.92 28.79
CA ASP A 531 20.39 -1.57 28.49
C ASP A 531 18.92 -1.47 28.93
N HIS A 532 18.12 -2.51 28.68
CA HIS A 532 16.73 -2.54 29.09
C HIS A 532 16.57 -2.54 30.61
N THR A 533 17.34 -3.35 31.35
CA THR A 533 17.33 -3.38 32.82
C THR A 533 17.71 -2.02 33.42
N ARG A 534 18.71 -1.33 32.85
CA ARG A 534 19.11 0.02 33.28
C ARG A 534 18.01 1.05 33.00
N ASP A 535 17.38 0.97 31.83
CA ASP A 535 16.42 1.99 31.38
C ASP A 535 14.99 1.74 31.93
N LYS A 536 14.66 0.53 32.39
CA LYS A 536 13.33 0.11 32.91
C LYS A 536 12.74 1.07 33.98
N PRO A 537 13.50 1.61 34.95
CA PRO A 537 13.00 2.58 35.94
C PRO A 537 12.58 3.93 35.34
N PHE A 538 12.99 4.25 34.11
CA PHE A 538 12.69 5.52 33.44
C PHE A 538 11.61 5.40 32.36
N MET A 539 11.01 4.22 32.17
CA MET A 539 9.95 3.99 31.17
C MET A 539 8.56 4.36 31.70
N PHE A 540 8.39 5.61 32.12
CA PHE A 540 7.13 6.21 32.58
C PHE A 540 6.85 7.47 31.74
N LEU A 541 5.60 7.94 31.68
CA LEU A 541 5.24 9.07 30.82
C LEU A 541 5.97 10.36 31.22
N ASP A 542 6.01 10.68 32.52
CA ASP A 542 6.72 11.84 33.05
C ASP A 542 8.21 11.81 32.68
N LYS A 543 8.87 10.66 32.85
CA LYS A 543 10.31 10.50 32.56
C LYS A 543 10.62 10.51 31.06
N LEU A 544 9.79 9.89 30.23
CA LEU A 544 10.02 9.84 28.78
C LEU A 544 9.77 11.19 28.11
N HIS A 545 8.75 11.94 28.53
CA HIS A 545 8.42 13.23 27.90
C HIS A 545 9.24 14.41 28.46
N THR A 546 9.99 14.21 29.55
CA THR A 546 10.96 15.19 30.08
C THR A 546 12.05 15.53 29.05
N SER A 547 12.52 16.79 29.07
CA SER A 547 13.63 17.26 28.25
C SER A 547 14.94 16.56 28.63
N ILE A 548 15.68 16.02 27.66
CA ILE A 548 16.98 15.37 27.89
C ILE A 548 18.09 16.33 27.45
N PRO A 549 19.11 16.59 28.30
CA PRO A 549 20.25 17.42 27.92
C PRO A 549 21.05 16.79 26.78
N ARG A 550 21.64 17.64 25.95
CA ARG A 550 22.41 17.21 24.78
C ARG A 550 23.62 16.38 25.18
N GLN A 551 23.79 15.23 24.53
CA GLN A 551 24.76 14.21 24.91
C GLN A 551 26.10 14.43 24.21
N ASN A 552 27.22 14.34 24.95
CA ASN A 552 28.53 14.73 24.45
C ASN A 552 29.11 13.71 23.44
N THR A 553 29.14 12.43 23.80
CA THR A 553 29.99 11.44 23.11
C THR A 553 29.23 10.38 22.30
N LYS A 554 28.14 9.84 22.84
CA LYS A 554 27.32 8.76 22.26
C LYS A 554 25.86 8.92 22.70
N LEU A 555 24.94 8.39 21.89
CA LEU A 555 23.54 8.30 22.28
C LEU A 555 23.34 7.25 23.38
N SER A 556 22.66 7.64 24.47
CA SER A 556 22.25 6.73 25.54
C SER A 556 21.18 5.74 25.05
N SER A 557 21.12 4.55 25.64
CA SER A 557 20.06 3.59 25.34
C SER A 557 18.68 4.16 25.67
N PHE A 558 18.56 4.96 26.73
CA PHE A 558 17.30 5.60 27.11
C PHE A 558 16.81 6.56 26.02
N PHE A 559 17.68 7.44 25.50
CA PHE A 559 17.34 8.31 24.36
C PHE A 559 16.92 7.49 23.13
N ILE A 560 17.62 6.38 22.86
CA ILE A 560 17.30 5.50 21.74
C ILE A 560 15.92 4.86 21.91
N GLN A 561 15.59 4.34 23.09
CA GLN A 561 14.28 3.74 23.37
C GLN A 561 13.16 4.81 23.35
N ARG A 562 13.41 6.01 23.89
CA ARG A 562 12.51 7.17 23.80
C ARG A 562 12.21 7.56 22.35
N SER A 563 13.22 7.68 21.50
CA SER A 563 13.04 7.99 20.08
C SER A 563 12.27 6.90 19.31
N ILE A 564 12.36 5.63 19.72
CA ILE A 564 11.52 4.55 19.15
C ILE A 564 10.07 4.73 19.59
N TYR A 565 9.85 4.98 20.87
CA TYR A 565 8.52 5.23 21.43
C TYR A 565 7.83 6.44 20.75
N PHE A 566 8.50 7.59 20.61
CA PHE A 566 7.93 8.75 19.91
C PHE A 566 7.68 8.51 18.41
N ALA A 567 8.41 7.60 17.76
CA ALA A 567 8.13 7.26 16.36
C ALA A 567 6.83 6.43 16.22
N PHE A 568 6.53 5.53 17.16
CA PHE A 568 5.30 4.73 17.16
C PHE A 568 4.08 5.46 17.71
N PHE A 569 4.23 6.32 18.72
CA PHE A 569 3.11 6.94 19.44
C PHE A 569 3.04 8.48 19.31
N GLY A 570 4.07 9.12 18.78
CA GLY A 570 4.18 10.59 18.76
C GLY A 570 4.70 11.16 20.08
N LYS A 571 5.25 12.38 20.02
CA LYS A 571 5.76 13.13 21.18
C LYS A 571 4.64 13.89 21.90
N ASP A 572 3.64 14.37 21.18
CA ASP A 572 2.62 15.24 21.76
C ASP A 572 1.65 14.43 22.63
N ILE A 573 1.70 14.69 23.93
CA ILE A 573 0.66 14.36 24.90
C ILE A 573 0.07 15.69 25.38
N LEU A 574 -1.26 15.82 25.45
CA LEU A 574 -1.94 17.07 25.78
C LEU A 574 -1.90 17.40 27.29
N ILE A 575 -0.80 17.05 27.96
CA ILE A 575 -0.53 17.27 29.38
C ILE A 575 0.91 17.78 29.51
N SER A 576 1.11 18.86 30.27
CA SER A 576 2.46 19.35 30.57
C SER A 576 3.25 18.34 31.44
N CYS A 577 4.52 18.13 31.12
CA CYS A 577 5.41 17.36 31.99
C CYS A 577 5.51 17.96 33.40
N ASP A 578 5.46 19.29 33.49
CA ASP A 578 5.49 19.98 34.77
C ASP A 578 4.24 19.67 35.61
N ALA A 579 3.07 19.46 34.98
CA ALA A 579 1.84 19.03 35.66
C ALA A 579 1.98 17.59 36.20
N MET A 580 2.52 16.66 35.42
CA MET A 580 2.81 15.29 35.90
C MET A 580 3.85 15.28 37.04
N GLN A 581 4.86 16.14 36.99
CA GLN A 581 5.90 16.23 38.01
C GLN A 581 5.42 16.91 39.30
N THR A 582 4.60 17.95 39.20
CA THR A 582 4.10 18.72 40.36
C THR A 582 2.86 18.14 41.04
N ALA A 583 2.07 17.31 40.35
CA ALA A 583 0.91 16.65 40.93
C ALA A 583 1.26 15.83 42.20
N PRO A 584 0.37 15.77 43.21
CA PRO A 584 0.63 15.04 44.45
C PRO A 584 0.68 13.52 44.22
N GLU A 585 1.63 12.84 44.87
CA GLU A 585 1.64 11.37 44.88
C GLU A 585 0.49 10.81 45.71
N VAL A 586 -0.26 9.88 45.12
CA VAL A 586 -1.25 9.06 45.82
C VAL A 586 -0.51 7.99 46.61
N GLN A 587 -0.21 8.27 47.88
CA GLN A 587 0.39 7.29 48.78
C GLN A 587 -0.64 6.25 49.23
N GLY A 588 -0.47 5.00 48.77
CA GLY A 588 -1.21 3.85 49.32
C GLY A 588 -2.07 3.06 48.33
N VAL A 589 -1.52 2.61 47.19
CA VAL A 589 -2.26 1.73 46.26
C VAL A 589 -2.16 0.23 46.63
N TYR A 590 -1.87 -0.06 47.90
CA TYR A 590 -2.20 -1.33 48.55
C TYR A 590 -3.58 -1.26 49.25
N ASP A 591 -4.14 -0.05 49.45
CA ASP A 591 -5.36 0.22 50.23
C ASP A 591 -6.56 0.69 49.38
N ILE A 592 -6.45 0.73 48.05
CA ILE A 592 -7.66 0.49 47.23
C ILE A 592 -7.80 -1.02 47.13
N SER A 593 -8.31 -1.63 48.19
CA SER A 593 -8.83 -2.99 48.13
C SER A 593 -9.82 -3.09 46.97
N MET A 594 -9.78 -4.21 46.25
CA MET A 594 -11.00 -4.75 45.64
C MET A 594 -11.90 -5.31 46.75
N ASP A 595 -12.34 -4.45 47.66
CA ASP A 595 -13.36 -4.80 48.63
C ASP A 595 -14.70 -4.81 47.90
N ILE A 596 -15.04 -6.00 47.39
CA ILE A 596 -16.42 -6.40 47.14
C ILE A 596 -17.07 -6.57 48.53
N GLU A 597 -17.28 -5.46 49.23
CA GLU A 597 -17.82 -5.48 50.58
C GLU A 597 -19.35 -5.69 50.55
N PRO A 598 -19.90 -6.64 51.34
CA PRO A 598 -21.34 -6.82 51.45
C PRO A 598 -21.96 -5.66 52.23
N THR A 599 -23.07 -5.13 51.72
CA THR A 599 -23.83 -4.04 52.34
C THR A 599 -24.25 -4.37 53.79
N SER A 600 -23.80 -3.57 54.76
CA SER A 600 -24.35 -3.56 56.12
C SER A 600 -24.97 -2.21 56.45
N GLU A 601 -26.26 -2.21 56.82
CA GLU A 601 -27.07 -1.01 57.05
C GLU A 601 -26.76 -0.32 58.38
N THR A 602 -26.77 1.02 58.39
CA THR A 602 -27.21 1.80 59.57
C THR A 602 -28.04 3.03 59.13
N PRO A 603 -28.97 3.54 59.97
CA PRO A 603 -30.19 4.19 59.45
C PRO A 603 -30.22 5.72 59.59
N VAL A 604 -30.87 6.40 58.64
CA VAL A 604 -31.27 7.82 58.72
C VAL A 604 -32.74 7.99 58.29
N ARG A 605 -33.48 8.91 58.95
CA ARG A 605 -34.91 9.22 58.71
C ARG A 605 -35.11 10.24 57.56
N PRO A 606 -36.35 10.43 57.04
CA PRO A 606 -36.55 10.58 55.59
C PRO A 606 -36.74 12.02 55.06
N PRO A 607 -36.42 12.25 53.77
CA PRO A 607 -36.90 13.38 52.97
C PRO A 607 -37.80 12.95 51.77
N GLN A 608 -38.70 11.97 51.97
CA GLN A 608 -39.42 11.28 50.88
C GLN A 608 -40.46 12.12 50.08
N ALA A 609 -40.72 13.39 50.44
CA ALA A 609 -41.70 14.24 49.73
C ALA A 609 -41.09 15.19 48.68
N ARG A 610 -39.77 15.47 48.74
CA ARG A 610 -39.08 16.32 47.75
C ARG A 610 -38.46 15.53 46.61
N ALA A 611 -37.92 14.33 46.88
CA ALA A 611 -37.28 13.52 45.86
C ALA A 611 -38.22 13.16 44.71
N GLN A 612 -39.46 12.74 45.00
CA GLN A 612 -40.42 12.33 43.97
C GLN A 612 -40.80 13.49 43.02
N THR A 613 -41.09 14.68 43.56
CA THR A 613 -41.45 15.85 42.75
C THR A 613 -40.28 16.34 41.89
N GLU A 614 -39.05 16.19 42.36
CA GLU A 614 -37.85 16.52 41.60
C GLU A 614 -37.52 15.48 40.52
N ILE A 615 -37.79 14.20 40.77
CA ILE A 615 -37.69 13.10 39.78
C ILE A 615 -38.72 13.29 38.66
N ASP A 616 -39.98 13.58 39.01
CA ASP A 616 -41.08 13.76 38.05
C ASP A 616 -40.85 15.00 37.14
N GLN A 617 -40.34 16.10 37.71
CA GLN A 617 -39.95 17.30 36.94
C GLN A 617 -38.79 17.01 35.97
N ARG A 618 -37.71 16.39 36.46
CA ARG A 618 -36.55 16.03 35.60
C ARG A 618 -36.96 15.05 34.50
N GLY A 619 -37.84 14.09 34.78
CA GLY A 619 -38.38 13.16 33.78
C GLY A 619 -39.13 13.87 32.64
N MET A 620 -39.98 14.85 32.96
CA MET A 620 -40.68 15.68 31.98
C MET A 620 -39.72 16.55 31.14
N GLU A 621 -38.65 17.09 31.75
CA GLU A 621 -37.61 17.83 31.02
C GLU A 621 -36.84 16.94 30.04
N TYR A 622 -36.40 15.75 30.47
CA TYR A 622 -35.70 14.81 29.59
C TYR A 622 -36.59 14.32 28.45
N GLN A 623 -37.88 14.05 28.69
CA GLN A 623 -38.84 13.72 27.62
C GLN A 623 -39.07 14.87 26.64
N THR A 624 -39.03 16.12 27.10
CA THR A 624 -39.13 17.29 26.22
C THR A 624 -37.87 17.45 25.36
N LYS A 625 -36.69 17.30 25.96
CA LYS A 625 -35.40 17.30 25.25
C LYS A 625 -35.32 16.17 24.21
N LEU A 626 -35.76 14.96 24.58
CA LEU A 626 -35.80 13.81 23.67
C LEU A 626 -36.69 14.07 22.45
N ARG A 627 -37.89 14.66 22.66
CA ARG A 627 -38.80 15.01 21.56
C ARG A 627 -38.20 16.03 20.60
N ASN A 628 -37.45 17.01 21.12
CA ASN A 628 -36.78 18.01 20.29
C ASN A 628 -35.66 17.38 19.45
N VAL A 629 -34.78 16.57 20.07
CA VAL A 629 -33.71 15.84 19.37
C VAL A 629 -34.27 14.89 18.31
N GLN A 630 -35.37 14.19 18.60
CA GLN A 630 -36.07 13.34 17.62
C GLN A 630 -36.65 14.14 16.44
N SER A 631 -37.14 15.37 16.68
CA SER A 631 -37.63 16.25 15.61
C SER A 631 -36.48 16.78 14.74
N GLU A 632 -35.37 17.18 15.35
CA GLU A 632 -34.18 17.67 14.64
C GLU A 632 -33.51 16.56 13.82
N ALA A 633 -33.49 15.32 14.33
CA ALA A 633 -33.01 14.16 13.59
C ALA A 633 -33.88 13.88 12.35
N ALA A 634 -35.21 13.86 12.49
CA ALA A 634 -36.12 13.66 11.36
C ALA A 634 -36.01 14.77 10.29
N ASP A 635 -35.82 16.03 10.70
CA ASP A 635 -35.57 17.14 9.76
C ASP A 635 -34.22 17.01 9.04
N ALA A 636 -33.18 16.49 9.72
CA ALA A 636 -31.87 16.22 9.12
C ALA A 636 -31.91 15.03 8.14
N GLU A 637 -32.61 13.95 8.49
CA GLU A 637 -32.85 12.77 7.63
C GLU A 637 -33.60 13.17 6.36
N SER A 638 -34.70 13.92 6.47
CA SER A 638 -35.48 14.42 5.33
C SER A 638 -34.65 15.30 4.38
N ARG A 639 -33.73 16.11 4.93
CA ARG A 639 -32.76 16.89 4.12
C ARG A 639 -31.74 15.99 3.44
N LEU A 640 -31.24 14.95 4.12
CA LEU A 640 -30.31 13.98 3.57
C LEU A 640 -30.95 13.20 2.40
N GLU A 641 -32.19 12.71 2.55
CA GLU A 641 -32.94 12.07 1.47
C GLU A 641 -33.13 13.01 0.27
N SER A 642 -33.46 14.29 0.50
CA SER A 642 -33.60 15.28 -0.58
C SER A 642 -32.29 15.51 -1.34
N LEU A 643 -31.13 15.46 -0.67
CA LEU A 643 -29.82 15.58 -1.32
C LEU A 643 -29.44 14.30 -2.07
N LEU A 644 -29.68 13.13 -1.49
CA LEU A 644 -29.43 11.83 -2.15
C LEU A 644 -30.27 11.67 -3.43
N ALA A 645 -31.54 12.07 -3.41
CA ALA A 645 -32.39 12.08 -4.60
C ALA A 645 -31.87 13.02 -5.69
N LYS A 646 -31.35 14.21 -5.31
CA LYS A 646 -30.72 15.15 -6.25
C LYS A 646 -29.40 14.60 -6.81
N GLU A 647 -28.60 13.94 -5.99
CA GLU A 647 -27.34 13.31 -6.42
C GLU A 647 -27.60 12.17 -7.42
N GLN A 648 -28.55 11.29 -7.11
CA GLN A 648 -28.98 10.21 -8.02
C GLN A 648 -29.48 10.77 -9.36
N HIS A 649 -30.36 11.79 -9.32
CA HIS A 649 -30.86 12.41 -10.55
C HIS A 649 -29.74 13.06 -11.39
N GLN A 650 -28.76 13.71 -10.76
CA GLN A 650 -27.60 14.27 -11.46
C GLN A 650 -26.68 13.19 -12.04
N ARG A 651 -26.48 12.07 -11.33
CA ARG A 651 -25.72 10.90 -11.83
C ARG A 651 -26.40 10.25 -13.04
N GLU A 652 -27.73 10.10 -13.02
CA GLU A 652 -28.51 9.59 -14.15
C GLU A 652 -28.44 10.53 -15.37
N GLN A 653 -28.55 11.84 -15.15
CA GLN A 653 -28.37 12.84 -16.20
C GLN A 653 -26.95 12.81 -16.80
N LEU A 654 -25.92 12.65 -15.96
CA LEU A 654 -24.53 12.51 -16.42
C LEU A 654 -24.34 11.24 -17.26
N ALA A 655 -24.77 10.08 -16.77
CA ALA A 655 -24.67 8.82 -17.52
C ALA A 655 -25.39 8.90 -18.88
N GLY A 656 -26.59 9.50 -18.93
CA GLY A 656 -27.32 9.71 -20.18
C GLY A 656 -26.64 10.69 -21.15
N LEU A 657 -25.92 11.70 -20.63
CA LEU A 657 -25.10 12.61 -21.44
C LEU A 657 -23.82 11.92 -21.95
N GLU A 658 -23.13 11.16 -21.10
CA GLU A 658 -21.94 10.37 -21.46
C GLU A 658 -22.26 9.35 -22.56
N ASP A 659 -23.34 8.60 -22.44
CA ASP A 659 -23.81 7.65 -23.47
C ASP A 659 -24.16 8.37 -24.78
N ALA A 660 -24.84 9.52 -24.73
CA ALA A 660 -25.18 10.32 -25.91
C ALA A 660 -23.93 10.91 -26.58
N ILE A 661 -22.91 11.31 -25.81
CA ILE A 661 -21.63 11.80 -26.31
C ILE A 661 -20.84 10.64 -26.95
N ALA A 662 -20.77 9.49 -26.29
CA ALA A 662 -20.08 8.30 -26.79
C ALA A 662 -20.70 7.78 -28.11
N ALA A 663 -22.02 7.73 -28.21
CA ALA A 663 -22.73 7.39 -29.44
C ALA A 663 -22.39 8.38 -30.58
N ARG A 664 -22.46 9.69 -30.29
CA ARG A 664 -22.22 10.73 -31.30
C ARG A 664 -20.76 10.81 -31.75
N ALA A 665 -19.81 10.48 -30.87
CA ALA A 665 -18.39 10.35 -31.19
C ALA A 665 -18.10 9.07 -32.01
N ALA A 666 -18.86 7.99 -31.79
CA ALA A 666 -18.76 6.80 -32.62
C ALA A 666 -19.28 7.06 -34.05
N ASP A 667 -20.40 7.78 -34.19
CA ASP A 667 -20.96 8.19 -35.49
C ASP A 667 -19.99 9.12 -36.25
N SER A 668 -19.39 10.11 -35.57
CA SER A 668 -18.46 11.04 -36.21
C SER A 668 -17.14 10.36 -36.59
N ALA A 669 -16.61 9.47 -35.75
CA ALA A 669 -15.44 8.65 -36.06
C ALA A 669 -15.70 7.70 -37.25
N ALA A 670 -16.90 7.14 -37.37
CA ALA A 670 -17.29 6.33 -38.53
C ALA A 670 -17.33 7.17 -39.83
N MET A 671 -17.94 8.36 -39.78
CA MET A 671 -17.98 9.30 -40.90
C MET A 671 -16.58 9.79 -41.31
N GLN A 672 -15.70 10.10 -40.34
CA GLN A 672 -14.33 10.51 -40.61
C GLN A 672 -13.50 9.37 -41.21
N LYS A 673 -13.71 8.13 -40.76
CA LYS A 673 -13.10 6.95 -41.37
C LYS A 673 -13.56 6.75 -42.81
N GLU A 674 -14.86 6.87 -43.11
CA GLU A 674 -15.38 6.74 -44.48
C GLU A 674 -14.78 7.81 -45.42
N LEU A 675 -14.60 9.04 -44.94
CA LEU A 675 -13.93 10.11 -45.68
C LEU A 675 -12.43 9.82 -45.89
N GLN A 676 -11.75 9.26 -44.90
CA GLN A 676 -10.34 8.87 -45.00
C GLN A 676 -10.15 7.72 -45.99
N ASP A 677 -10.97 6.67 -45.92
CA ASP A 677 -10.96 5.54 -46.85
C ASP A 677 -11.23 6.00 -48.30
N LYS A 678 -12.08 7.02 -48.50
CA LYS A 678 -12.29 7.68 -49.81
C LYS A 678 -11.06 8.45 -50.28
N VAL A 679 -10.40 9.22 -49.41
CA VAL A 679 -9.16 9.95 -49.74
C VAL A 679 -8.06 8.98 -50.15
N ASP A 680 -7.87 7.87 -49.44
CA ASP A 680 -6.80 6.92 -49.75
C ASP A 680 -7.10 6.10 -51.01
N SER A 681 -8.38 5.80 -51.29
CA SER A 681 -8.83 5.24 -52.58
C SER A 681 -8.54 6.19 -53.76
N LEU A 682 -8.77 7.50 -53.60
CA LEU A 682 -8.45 8.51 -54.61
C LEU A 682 -6.93 8.66 -54.82
N LYS A 683 -6.12 8.66 -53.76
CA LYS A 683 -4.66 8.65 -53.87
C LYS A 683 -4.12 7.41 -54.60
N GLN A 684 -4.66 6.22 -54.32
CA GLN A 684 -4.28 5.01 -55.06
C GLN A 684 -4.62 5.13 -56.55
N ARG A 685 -5.74 5.78 -56.89
CA ARG A 685 -6.11 6.07 -58.29
C ARG A 685 -5.18 7.11 -58.92
N GLU A 686 -4.82 8.18 -58.21
CA GLU A 686 -3.83 9.18 -58.67
C GLU A 686 -2.48 8.52 -58.98
N VAL A 687 -1.91 7.76 -58.03
CA VAL A 687 -0.65 7.00 -58.22
C VAL A 687 -0.75 6.05 -59.42
N GLY A 688 -1.89 5.39 -59.61
CA GLY A 688 -2.14 4.54 -60.77
C GLY A 688 -2.17 5.28 -62.12
N GLN A 689 -2.54 6.56 -62.14
CA GLN A 689 -2.48 7.39 -63.36
C GLN A 689 -1.07 7.95 -63.59
N VAL A 690 -0.35 8.36 -62.53
CA VAL A 690 1.05 8.80 -62.63
C VAL A 690 1.92 7.68 -63.22
N ILE A 691 1.81 6.45 -62.71
CA ILE A 691 2.55 5.28 -63.26
C ILE A 691 2.21 5.04 -64.74
N ARG A 692 0.97 5.27 -65.16
CA ARG A 692 0.58 5.16 -66.57
C ARG A 692 1.22 6.25 -67.42
N LEU A 693 1.20 7.51 -66.96
CA LEU A 693 1.86 8.63 -67.64
C LEU A 693 3.37 8.41 -67.76
N GLU A 694 4.05 7.98 -66.69
CA GLU A 694 5.47 7.61 -66.71
C GLU A 694 5.76 6.49 -67.72
N SER A 695 4.91 5.44 -67.77
CA SER A 695 5.08 4.35 -68.74
C SER A 695 4.85 4.78 -70.19
N LEU A 696 3.92 5.71 -70.43
CA LEU A 696 3.66 6.26 -71.77
C LEU A 696 4.80 7.18 -72.23
N ALA A 697 5.35 8.00 -71.32
CA ALA A 697 6.49 8.87 -71.58
C ALA A 697 7.79 8.07 -71.85
N ALA A 698 8.02 6.96 -71.13
CA ALA A 698 9.13 6.06 -71.41
C ALA A 698 9.02 5.45 -72.82
N ASN A 699 7.82 5.00 -73.20
CA ASN A 699 7.56 4.47 -74.54
C ASN A 699 7.66 5.55 -75.64
N GLU A 700 7.35 6.82 -75.35
CA GLU A 700 7.57 7.93 -76.30
C GLU A 700 9.07 8.14 -76.57
N GLN A 701 9.92 8.07 -75.55
CA GLN A 701 11.38 8.16 -75.73
C GLN A 701 11.96 7.02 -76.59
N GLU A 702 11.44 5.79 -76.44
CA GLU A 702 11.86 4.64 -77.23
C GLU A 702 11.43 4.76 -78.70
N GLU A 703 10.19 5.17 -78.97
CA GLU A 703 9.68 5.32 -80.35
C GLU A 703 10.30 6.55 -81.05
N LEU A 704 10.57 7.66 -80.34
CA LEU A 704 11.33 8.78 -80.90
C LEU A 704 12.77 8.40 -81.26
N ALA A 705 13.42 7.56 -80.44
CA ALA A 705 14.72 7.00 -80.79
C ALA A 705 14.65 6.10 -82.03
N ARG A 706 13.56 5.35 -82.20
CA ARG A 706 13.31 4.47 -83.35
C ARG A 706 13.00 5.23 -84.64
N ILE A 707 12.19 6.28 -84.58
CA ILE A 707 11.94 7.19 -85.73
C ILE A 707 13.27 7.78 -86.18
N LYS A 708 14.07 8.31 -85.25
CA LYS A 708 15.39 8.88 -85.54
C LYS A 708 16.37 7.87 -86.15
N GLN A 709 16.34 6.61 -85.73
CA GLN A 709 17.11 5.53 -86.37
C GLN A 709 16.62 5.22 -87.80
N LEU A 710 15.31 5.21 -88.04
CA LEU A 710 14.74 5.00 -89.37
C LEU A 710 15.11 6.15 -90.32
N GLU A 711 15.00 7.40 -89.88
CA GLU A 711 15.41 8.60 -90.62
C GLU A 711 16.92 8.56 -90.97
N GLN A 712 17.77 8.23 -89.99
CA GLN A 712 19.21 8.08 -90.21
C GLN A 712 19.51 6.97 -91.24
N SER A 713 18.89 5.80 -91.11
CA SER A 713 19.07 4.71 -92.09
C SER A 713 18.57 5.07 -93.50
N GLY A 714 17.54 5.91 -93.61
CA GLY A 714 17.06 6.45 -94.89
C GLY A 714 18.02 7.47 -95.50
N ALA A 715 18.64 8.31 -94.67
CA ALA A 715 19.69 9.24 -95.10
C ALA A 715 20.97 8.51 -95.55
N ASP A 716 21.36 7.45 -94.86
CA ASP A 716 22.50 6.61 -95.23
C ASP A 716 22.25 5.87 -96.56
N LEU A 717 21.06 5.27 -96.75
CA LEU A 717 20.64 4.70 -98.04
C LEU A 717 20.60 5.74 -99.17
N GLY A 718 20.18 6.97 -98.86
CA GLY A 718 20.22 8.10 -99.79
C GLY A 718 21.64 8.57 -100.13
N GLY A 719 22.59 8.41 -99.21
CA GLY A 719 24.01 8.70 -99.39
C GLY A 719 24.80 7.60 -100.11
N GLU A 720 24.43 6.32 -99.93
CA GLU A 720 24.95 5.19 -100.69
C GLU A 720 24.54 5.24 -102.17
N ILE A 721 23.44 5.95 -102.51
CA ILE A 721 23.20 6.44 -103.87
C ILE A 721 24.18 7.59 -104.15
N GLN A 722 25.46 7.25 -104.33
CA GLN A 722 26.46 8.21 -104.77
C GLN A 722 26.08 8.80 -106.13
N LEU A 723 25.79 10.10 -106.14
CA LEU A 723 25.65 10.93 -107.34
C LEU A 723 26.88 10.81 -108.28
N ASP A 724 28.05 10.44 -107.74
CA ASP A 724 29.28 10.16 -108.50
C ASP A 724 29.10 9.09 -109.58
N ARG A 725 28.20 8.10 -109.41
CA ARG A 725 27.95 7.06 -110.44
C ARG A 725 26.96 7.48 -111.52
N ILE A 726 26.12 8.48 -111.28
CA ILE A 726 25.18 9.01 -112.28
C ILE A 726 25.88 10.05 -113.18
N ALA A 727 26.94 10.70 -112.69
CA ALA A 727 27.69 11.72 -113.43
C ALA A 727 28.70 11.18 -114.47
N THR A 728 29.06 9.89 -114.45
CA THR A 728 30.19 9.34 -115.26
C THR A 728 29.83 8.31 -116.33
N TYR A 729 28.55 8.20 -116.74
CA TYR A 729 28.16 7.36 -117.89
C TYR A 729 27.41 8.18 -118.95
N LEU A 730 28.20 8.89 -119.76
CA LEU A 730 27.75 9.63 -120.96
C LEU A 730 28.21 8.96 -122.27
N GLU A 731 28.52 7.66 -122.23
CA GLU A 731 28.73 6.81 -123.40
C GLU A 731 27.74 5.63 -123.37
N ALA A 732 27.22 5.25 -124.54
CA ALA A 732 26.00 4.47 -124.68
C ALA A 732 26.08 3.04 -124.08
N PRO A 733 25.17 2.64 -123.16
CA PRO A 733 25.12 1.28 -122.64
C PRO A 733 24.36 0.33 -123.58
N THR A 734 24.67 -0.97 -123.49
CA THR A 734 23.87 -2.04 -124.10
C THR A 734 22.58 -2.28 -123.31
N GLU A 735 21.51 -2.69 -124.01
CA GLU A 735 20.14 -2.77 -123.43
C GLU A 735 20.03 -3.66 -122.17
N ASP A 736 20.84 -4.73 -122.08
CA ASP A 736 20.84 -5.67 -120.94
C ASP A 736 21.38 -5.06 -119.62
N GLU A 737 22.30 -4.09 -119.67
CA GLU A 737 22.86 -3.48 -118.45
C GLU A 737 21.95 -2.38 -117.88
N ILE A 738 21.18 -1.72 -118.75
CA ILE A 738 20.20 -0.69 -118.37
C ILE A 738 19.05 -1.32 -117.56
N ALA A 739 18.59 -2.51 -117.95
CA ALA A 739 17.53 -3.23 -117.25
C ALA A 739 17.92 -3.53 -115.79
N GLY A 740 19.07 -4.18 -115.57
CA GLY A 740 19.55 -4.55 -114.23
C GLY A 740 20.03 -3.36 -113.37
N GLY A 741 20.27 -2.19 -113.95
CA GLY A 741 20.47 -0.93 -113.21
C GLY A 741 19.14 -0.30 -112.77
N THR A 742 18.17 -0.24 -113.68
CA THR A 742 16.84 0.32 -113.44
C THR A 742 16.06 -0.49 -112.41
N GLU A 743 16.16 -1.82 -112.45
CA GLU A 743 15.52 -2.72 -111.48
C GLU A 743 16.03 -2.51 -110.05
N ARG A 744 17.34 -2.27 -109.87
CA ARG A 744 17.93 -1.94 -108.56
C ARG A 744 17.50 -0.57 -108.04
N LEU A 745 17.43 0.44 -108.91
CA LEU A 745 16.91 1.77 -108.54
C LEU A 745 15.42 1.72 -108.15
N LEU A 746 14.61 0.95 -108.88
CA LEU A 746 13.21 0.71 -108.54
C LEU A 746 13.10 0.00 -107.18
N GLN A 747 13.90 -1.03 -106.92
CA GLN A 747 13.92 -1.75 -105.65
C GLN A 747 14.28 -0.84 -104.46
N VAL A 748 15.31 0.01 -104.60
CA VAL A 748 15.70 0.98 -103.54
C VAL A 748 14.62 2.06 -103.36
N SER A 749 13.99 2.54 -104.43
CA SER A 749 12.89 3.51 -104.34
C SER A 749 11.65 2.93 -103.64
N ALA A 750 11.36 1.65 -103.85
CA ALA A 750 10.28 0.94 -103.18
C ALA A 750 10.58 0.76 -101.68
N GLN A 751 11.83 0.42 -101.33
CA GLN A 751 12.28 0.33 -99.94
C GLN A 751 12.21 1.68 -99.21
N LEU A 752 12.64 2.77 -99.84
CA LEU A 752 12.51 4.13 -99.27
C LEU A 752 11.05 4.54 -99.09
N SER A 753 10.17 4.22 -100.05
CA SER A 753 8.72 4.46 -99.94
C SER A 753 8.10 3.66 -98.79
N GLU A 754 8.45 2.38 -98.64
CA GLU A 754 8.01 1.53 -97.53
C GLU A 754 8.46 2.09 -96.17
N LYS A 755 9.72 2.53 -96.06
CA LYS A 755 10.25 3.16 -94.85
C LYS A 755 9.54 4.49 -94.52
N GLN A 756 9.27 5.33 -95.53
CA GLN A 756 8.53 6.59 -95.32
C GLN A 756 7.09 6.33 -94.88
N ASN A 757 6.42 5.33 -95.45
CA ASN A 757 5.07 4.94 -95.03
C ASN A 757 5.04 4.44 -93.58
N GLU A 758 6.10 3.76 -93.12
CA GLU A 758 6.22 3.33 -91.73
C GLU A 758 6.48 4.50 -90.77
N VAL A 759 7.32 5.48 -91.14
CA VAL A 759 7.50 6.72 -90.38
C VAL A 759 6.17 7.48 -90.24
N ASN A 760 5.41 7.63 -91.33
CA ASN A 760 4.11 8.30 -91.30
C ASN A 760 3.10 7.61 -90.35
N ARG A 761 3.09 6.27 -90.30
CA ARG A 761 2.25 5.50 -89.34
C ARG A 761 2.68 5.70 -87.89
N LEU A 762 3.99 5.76 -87.63
CA LEU A 762 4.52 6.00 -86.29
C LEU A 762 4.15 7.42 -85.81
N GLU A 763 4.23 8.44 -86.68
CA GLU A 763 3.76 9.80 -86.37
C GLU A 763 2.26 9.87 -86.05
N GLU A 764 1.40 9.16 -86.80
CA GLU A 764 -0.04 9.11 -86.52
C GLU A 764 -0.33 8.47 -85.16
N MET A 765 0.38 7.40 -84.81
CA MET A 765 0.30 6.79 -83.47
C MET A 765 0.82 7.72 -82.37
N GLU A 766 1.91 8.48 -82.61
CA GLU A 766 2.44 9.46 -81.65
C GLU A 766 1.42 10.58 -81.37
N ARG A 767 0.78 11.12 -82.41
CA ARG A 767 -0.30 12.12 -82.27
C ARG A 767 -1.49 11.57 -81.46
N HIS A 768 -1.88 10.31 -81.69
CA HIS A 768 -2.93 9.67 -80.91
C HIS A 768 -2.52 9.44 -79.44
N LYS A 769 -1.28 8.99 -79.18
CA LYS A 769 -0.74 8.82 -77.81
C LYS A 769 -0.70 10.17 -77.06
N ARG A 770 -0.26 11.27 -77.69
CA ARG A 770 -0.25 12.60 -77.06
C ARG A 770 -1.64 13.10 -76.67
N LEU A 771 -2.67 12.79 -77.47
CA LEU A 771 -4.07 13.08 -77.11
C LEU A 771 -4.49 12.32 -75.83
N VAL A 772 -4.08 11.06 -75.70
CA VAL A 772 -4.35 10.25 -74.50
C VAL A 772 -3.59 10.76 -73.27
N ILE A 773 -2.33 11.19 -73.43
CA ILE A 773 -1.55 11.80 -72.34
C ILE A 773 -2.26 13.05 -71.80
N GLY A 774 -2.67 13.98 -72.67
CA GLY A 774 -3.39 15.19 -72.23
C GLY A 774 -4.73 14.91 -71.53
N GLN A 775 -5.44 13.84 -71.92
CA GLN A 775 -6.65 13.39 -71.21
C GLN A 775 -6.35 12.82 -69.81
N LEU A 776 -5.21 12.13 -69.65
CA LEU A 776 -4.79 11.56 -68.38
C LEU A 776 -4.28 12.64 -67.41
N GLU A 777 -3.52 13.63 -67.90
CA GLU A 777 -3.07 14.79 -67.13
C GLU A 777 -4.26 15.63 -66.61
N GLU A 778 -5.30 15.82 -67.43
CA GLU A 778 -6.50 16.56 -67.04
C GLU A 778 -7.32 15.80 -65.97
N GLU A 779 -7.37 14.47 -66.02
CA GLU A 779 -7.97 13.63 -64.97
C GLU A 779 -7.13 13.60 -63.69
N GLU A 780 -5.79 13.59 -63.78
CA GLU A 780 -4.89 13.71 -62.61
C GLU A 780 -5.11 15.04 -61.87
N ALA A 781 -5.20 16.16 -62.62
CA ALA A 781 -5.48 17.47 -62.05
C ALA A 781 -6.85 17.53 -61.35
N ARG A 782 -7.88 16.89 -61.91
CA ARG A 782 -9.21 16.77 -61.28
C ARG A 782 -9.15 15.93 -59.99
N LEU A 783 -8.42 14.82 -59.99
CA LEU A 783 -8.25 13.96 -58.81
C LEU A 783 -7.52 14.70 -57.68
N ARG A 784 -6.41 15.40 -57.96
CA ARG A 784 -5.68 16.22 -56.98
C ARG A 784 -6.57 17.28 -56.34
N SER A 785 -7.28 18.06 -57.15
CA SER A 785 -8.22 19.07 -56.69
C SER A 785 -9.29 18.47 -55.76
N SER A 786 -9.84 17.30 -56.10
CA SER A 786 -10.81 16.60 -55.26
C SER A 786 -10.23 16.08 -53.94
N ILE A 787 -8.97 15.62 -53.94
CA ILE A 787 -8.25 15.18 -52.73
C ILE A 787 -8.01 16.36 -51.79
N ASP A 788 -7.56 17.51 -52.29
CA ASP A 788 -7.35 18.72 -51.48
C ASP A 788 -8.65 19.22 -50.84
N ASP A 789 -9.73 19.26 -51.63
CA ASP A 789 -11.05 19.72 -51.20
C ASP A 789 -11.71 18.77 -50.17
N LEU A 790 -11.32 17.50 -50.14
CA LEU A 790 -11.65 16.54 -49.08
C LEU A 790 -10.74 16.68 -47.86
N ALA A 791 -9.44 16.88 -48.06
CA ALA A 791 -8.46 17.07 -46.98
C ALA A 791 -8.69 18.36 -46.17
N VAL A 792 -9.25 19.41 -46.78
CA VAL A 792 -9.73 20.61 -46.07
C VAL A 792 -10.99 20.30 -45.25
N ARG A 793 -11.93 19.51 -45.79
CA ARG A 793 -13.14 19.09 -45.06
C ARG A 793 -12.82 18.23 -43.84
N VAL A 794 -11.93 17.25 -43.97
CA VAL A 794 -11.48 16.42 -42.83
C VAL A 794 -10.86 17.30 -41.74
N ARG A 795 -9.89 18.18 -42.09
CA ARG A 795 -9.26 19.10 -41.12
C ARG A 795 -10.27 20.00 -40.40
N ARG A 796 -11.30 20.49 -41.10
CA ARG A 796 -12.37 21.30 -40.48
C ARG A 796 -13.24 20.51 -39.51
N LEU A 797 -13.57 19.26 -39.84
CA LEU A 797 -14.33 18.37 -38.95
C LEU A 797 -13.52 18.04 -37.69
N THR A 798 -12.25 17.65 -37.83
CA THR A 798 -11.38 17.34 -36.68
C THR A 798 -11.21 18.54 -35.73
N ALA A 799 -11.11 19.77 -36.25
CA ALA A 799 -11.04 20.98 -35.43
C ALA A 799 -12.35 21.26 -34.67
N ASP A 800 -13.49 21.02 -35.31
CA ASP A 800 -14.83 21.20 -34.71
C ASP A 800 -15.14 20.09 -33.66
N GLU A 801 -14.70 18.85 -33.90
CA GLU A 801 -14.70 17.79 -32.89
C GLU A 801 -13.85 18.15 -31.67
N GLN A 802 -12.63 18.64 -31.88
CA GLN A 802 -11.73 18.97 -30.78
C GLN A 802 -12.24 20.17 -29.95
N ALA A 803 -12.85 21.16 -30.60
CA ALA A 803 -13.56 22.24 -29.90
C ALA A 803 -14.72 21.70 -29.04
N LYS A 804 -15.56 20.81 -29.59
CA LYS A 804 -16.66 20.17 -28.85
C LYS A 804 -16.16 19.34 -27.67
N ALA A 805 -15.10 18.55 -27.85
CA ALA A 805 -14.46 17.78 -26.78
C ALA A 805 -13.95 18.68 -25.65
N THR A 806 -13.32 19.81 -25.95
CA THR A 806 -12.90 20.78 -24.91
C THR A 806 -14.07 21.43 -24.17
N SER A 807 -15.20 21.67 -24.86
CA SER A 807 -16.42 22.19 -24.24
C SER A 807 -17.07 21.16 -23.30
N ILE A 808 -17.14 19.90 -23.73
CA ILE A 808 -17.64 18.77 -22.92
C ILE A 808 -16.80 18.60 -21.65
N ALA A 809 -15.47 18.52 -21.77
CA ALA A 809 -14.57 18.40 -20.62
C ALA A 809 -14.66 19.58 -19.63
N ALA A 810 -15.04 20.77 -20.10
CA ALA A 810 -15.32 21.91 -19.22
C ALA A 810 -16.63 21.74 -18.44
N MET A 811 -17.69 21.22 -19.08
CA MET A 811 -18.97 20.91 -18.42
C MET A 811 -18.83 19.75 -17.42
N GLU A 812 -18.12 18.67 -17.77
CA GLU A 812 -17.80 17.55 -16.88
C GLU A 812 -17.10 18.04 -15.61
N LYS A 813 -16.08 18.89 -15.77
CA LYS A 813 -15.35 19.49 -14.63
C LYS A 813 -16.23 20.38 -13.76
N GLN A 814 -17.19 21.10 -14.36
CA GLN A 814 -18.18 21.88 -13.62
C GLN A 814 -19.15 20.98 -12.84
N HIS A 815 -19.65 19.91 -13.46
CA HIS A 815 -20.56 18.95 -12.83
C HIS A 815 -19.88 18.15 -11.71
N GLN A 816 -18.63 17.76 -11.88
CA GLN A 816 -17.83 17.10 -10.84
C GLN A 816 -17.59 18.04 -9.64
N SER A 817 -17.35 19.34 -9.90
CA SER A 817 -17.25 20.36 -8.85
C SER A 817 -18.56 20.56 -8.09
N THR A 818 -19.72 20.54 -8.76
CA THR A 818 -21.02 20.58 -8.07
C THR A 818 -21.31 19.31 -7.28
N ASN A 819 -20.91 18.13 -7.78
CA ASN A 819 -21.13 16.88 -7.09
C ASN A 819 -20.29 16.78 -5.80
N ASN A 820 -19.02 17.18 -5.84
CA ASN A 820 -18.16 17.20 -4.64
C ASN A 820 -18.78 18.07 -3.53
N LYS A 821 -19.38 19.23 -3.88
CA LYS A 821 -20.08 20.10 -2.92
C LYS A 821 -21.38 19.49 -2.37
N LEU A 822 -22.02 18.58 -3.09
CA LEU A 822 -23.18 17.84 -2.59
C LEU A 822 -22.74 16.73 -1.63
N VAL A 823 -21.67 16.00 -1.96
CA VAL A 823 -21.07 14.96 -1.09
C VAL A 823 -20.54 15.58 0.23
N GLU A 824 -19.92 16.76 0.18
CA GLU A 824 -19.52 17.50 1.39
C GLU A 824 -20.72 17.85 2.29
N LYS A 825 -21.85 18.25 1.69
CA LYS A 825 -23.10 18.52 2.44
C LYS A 825 -23.76 17.26 2.96
N GLU A 826 -23.73 16.16 2.20
CA GLU A 826 -24.21 14.85 2.63
C GLU A 826 -23.43 14.36 3.86
N LEU A 827 -22.09 14.46 3.82
CA LEU A 827 -21.22 14.07 4.93
C LEU A 827 -21.50 14.89 6.19
N GLY A 828 -21.68 16.21 6.06
CA GLY A 828 -22.02 17.07 7.19
C GLY A 828 -23.40 16.76 7.81
N LEU A 829 -24.39 16.41 6.98
CA LEU A 829 -25.70 15.97 7.49
C LEU A 829 -25.62 14.60 8.17
N ARG A 830 -24.86 13.64 7.63
CA ARG A 830 -24.63 12.34 8.29
C ARG A 830 -24.01 12.51 9.67
N GLN A 831 -22.93 13.30 9.79
CA GLN A 831 -22.30 13.64 11.07
C GLN A 831 -23.28 14.31 12.06
N THR A 832 -24.22 15.11 11.55
CA THR A 832 -25.26 15.74 12.36
C THR A 832 -26.29 14.72 12.86
N ILE A 833 -26.70 13.77 12.01
CA ILE A 833 -27.62 12.67 12.37
C ILE A 833 -26.95 11.76 13.40
N ASP A 834 -25.71 11.32 13.16
CA ASP A 834 -24.94 10.47 14.09
C ASP A 834 -24.85 11.13 15.50
N PHE A 835 -24.58 12.43 15.56
CA PHE A 835 -24.56 13.20 16.81
C PHE A 835 -25.94 13.26 17.50
N LEU A 836 -27.02 13.47 16.74
CA LEU A 836 -28.37 13.51 17.27
C LEU A 836 -28.86 12.12 17.73
N GLU A 837 -28.43 11.03 17.09
CA GLU A 837 -28.70 9.67 17.55
C GLU A 837 -28.01 9.37 18.89
N VAL A 838 -26.74 9.75 19.05
CA VAL A 838 -26.03 9.65 20.35
C VAL A 838 -26.73 10.48 21.43
N CYS A 839 -27.23 11.68 21.09
CA CYS A 839 -28.02 12.49 22.01
C CYS A 839 -29.37 11.85 22.37
N ARG A 840 -30.04 11.20 21.41
CA ARG A 840 -31.28 10.44 21.61
C ARG A 840 -31.06 9.27 22.58
N GLU A 841 -30.06 8.43 22.32
CA GLU A 841 -29.74 7.25 23.14
C GLU A 841 -29.34 7.66 24.57
N ARG A 842 -28.56 8.73 24.73
CA ARG A 842 -28.21 9.29 26.05
C ARG A 842 -29.44 9.75 26.83
N LEU A 843 -30.37 10.44 26.18
CA LEU A 843 -31.62 10.91 26.80
C LEU A 843 -32.57 9.75 27.14
N GLU A 844 -32.69 8.75 26.26
CA GLU A 844 -33.47 7.52 26.52
C GLU A 844 -32.89 6.72 27.70
N GLY A 845 -31.56 6.60 27.79
CA GLY A 845 -30.86 6.02 28.93
C GLY A 845 -31.12 6.76 30.25
N GLN A 846 -31.08 8.09 30.22
CA GLN A 846 -31.41 8.94 31.39
C GLN A 846 -32.87 8.80 31.83
N ILE A 847 -33.83 8.73 30.89
CA ILE A 847 -35.24 8.48 31.18
C ILE A 847 -35.45 7.07 31.76
N LYS A 848 -34.77 6.06 31.23
CA LYS A 848 -34.85 4.69 31.73
C LYS A 848 -34.29 4.58 33.15
N ALA A 849 -33.11 5.14 33.41
CA ALA A 849 -32.53 5.16 34.75
C ALA A 849 -33.42 5.91 35.77
N ALA A 850 -34.05 7.02 35.36
CA ALA A 850 -34.99 7.75 36.20
C ALA A 850 -36.27 6.94 36.51
N THR A 851 -36.82 6.21 35.53
CA THR A 851 -38.02 5.39 35.73
C THR A 851 -37.75 4.10 36.51
N GLU A 852 -36.61 3.45 36.32
CA GLU A 852 -36.17 2.30 37.15
C GLU A 852 -35.92 2.71 38.61
N LYS A 853 -35.35 3.91 38.84
CA LYS A 853 -35.21 4.48 40.19
C LYS A 853 -36.56 4.78 40.83
N ALA A 854 -37.50 5.40 40.11
CA ALA A 854 -38.85 5.64 40.62
C ALA A 854 -39.62 4.34 40.91
N ALA A 855 -39.46 3.31 40.08
CA ALA A 855 -40.12 2.01 40.26
C ALA A 855 -39.55 1.24 41.47
N THR A 856 -38.24 1.29 41.70
CA THR A 856 -37.59 0.66 42.86
C THR A 856 -37.92 1.38 44.16
N GLU A 857 -37.94 2.72 44.17
CA GLU A 857 -38.42 3.51 45.31
C GLU A 857 -39.90 3.23 45.64
N LYS A 858 -40.76 3.06 44.63
CA LYS A 858 -42.18 2.72 44.82
C LYS A 858 -42.40 1.30 45.34
N ALA A 859 -41.71 0.30 44.78
CA ALA A 859 -41.79 -1.08 45.27
C ALA A 859 -41.37 -1.18 46.75
N ALA A 860 -40.30 -0.46 47.13
CA ALA A 860 -39.85 -0.38 48.52
C ALA A 860 -40.88 0.31 49.45
N THR A 861 -41.73 1.21 48.96
CA THR A 861 -42.85 1.75 49.76
C THR A 861 -44.00 0.76 49.92
N GLU A 862 -44.39 0.03 48.86
CA GLU A 862 -45.49 -0.94 48.91
C GLU A 862 -45.14 -2.14 49.81
N GLU A 863 -43.90 -2.64 49.77
CA GLU A 863 -43.41 -3.71 50.65
C GLU A 863 -43.41 -3.28 52.13
N LYS A 864 -43.01 -2.03 52.41
CA LYS A 864 -42.97 -1.46 53.76
C LYS A 864 -44.37 -1.19 54.33
N GLU A 865 -45.33 -0.83 53.49
CA GLU A 865 -46.74 -0.69 53.88
C GLU A 865 -47.37 -2.06 54.19
N LEU A 866 -47.08 -3.09 53.40
CA LEU A 866 -47.51 -4.47 53.66
C LEU A 866 -46.94 -5.02 54.99
N LEU A 867 -45.67 -4.77 55.28
CA LEU A 867 -45.03 -5.16 56.56
C LEU A 867 -45.64 -4.42 57.76
N SER A 868 -46.02 -3.14 57.60
CA SER A 868 -46.67 -2.35 58.67
C SER A 868 -48.04 -2.89 59.08
N ARG A 869 -48.74 -3.56 58.16
CA ARG A 869 -50.10 -4.10 58.39
C ARG A 869 -50.12 -5.49 59.04
N ALA A 870 -48.95 -6.11 59.24
CA ALA A 870 -48.81 -7.45 59.81
C ALA A 870 -48.35 -7.47 61.29
N GLY A 871 -47.93 -6.33 61.85
CA GLY A 871 -47.32 -6.24 63.18
C GLY A 871 -48.14 -5.48 64.21
N LEU A 872 -48.40 -6.14 65.35
CA LEU A 872 -48.87 -5.59 66.64
C LEU A 872 -50.36 -5.23 66.77
N GLY A 873 -51.13 -6.22 67.29
CA GLY A 873 -52.04 -5.95 68.40
C GLY A 873 -51.31 -6.25 69.73
N GLY A 874 -51.59 -5.47 70.78
CA GLY A 874 -50.92 -5.63 72.10
C GLY A 874 -51.00 -4.35 72.93
N GLU A 875 -52.03 -4.26 73.76
CA GLU A 875 -52.48 -3.07 74.52
C GLU A 875 -51.81 -2.96 75.92
N VAL A 876 -52.10 -1.85 76.65
CA VAL A 876 -52.17 -1.70 78.13
C VAL A 876 -51.08 -0.87 78.87
N THR A 877 -51.43 0.41 79.14
CA THR A 877 -51.18 1.28 80.33
C THR A 877 -49.74 1.53 80.86
N SER A 878 -49.34 2.75 81.20
CA SER A 878 -49.93 3.56 82.29
C SER A 878 -49.34 5.00 82.39
N ASN A 879 -50.14 5.92 82.93
CA ASN A 879 -49.79 7.29 83.38
C ASN A 879 -49.61 7.28 84.93
N PRO A 880 -49.08 8.31 85.66
CA PRO A 880 -49.50 9.73 85.52
C PRO A 880 -48.52 10.88 85.95
N ALA A 881 -49.01 12.13 85.75
CA ALA A 881 -48.74 13.40 86.49
C ALA A 881 -47.32 14.03 86.44
N GLY A 882 -47.16 15.37 86.45
CA GLY A 882 -48.16 16.44 86.37
C GLY A 882 -47.58 17.88 86.49
N GLU A 883 -48.39 18.85 86.04
CA GLU A 883 -48.48 20.30 86.39
C GLU A 883 -47.47 21.30 85.75
N GLY A 884 -47.90 22.43 85.16
CA GLY A 884 -49.26 22.91 84.84
C GLY A 884 -49.31 24.37 84.32
N SER A 885 -50.46 24.81 83.77
CA SER A 885 -50.92 26.21 83.51
C SER A 885 -50.11 27.13 82.57
N MET A 886 -50.61 28.20 81.91
CA MET A 886 -51.93 28.78 81.52
C MET A 886 -51.55 29.97 80.56
N ASP A 887 -52.33 30.51 79.61
CA ASP A 887 -53.60 30.19 78.94
C ASP A 887 -53.74 31.06 77.64
N ASP A 888 -54.87 30.92 76.93
CA ASP A 888 -55.55 31.87 76.00
C ASP A 888 -55.24 31.99 74.48
N GLU A 889 -56.35 32.31 73.79
CA GLU A 889 -56.77 32.36 72.38
C GLU A 889 -55.90 33.24 71.44
N ASP A 890 -55.93 33.15 70.10
CA ASP A 890 -57.12 33.17 69.22
C ASP A 890 -56.81 32.73 67.75
N ALA A 891 -57.80 32.67 66.87
CA ALA A 891 -57.75 31.99 65.57
C ALA A 891 -57.68 32.90 64.31
N LEU A 892 -57.11 32.35 63.22
CA LEU A 892 -57.54 32.40 61.78
C LEU A 892 -58.14 33.75 61.23
N GLN A 893 -57.76 34.32 60.07
CA GLN A 893 -57.50 33.68 58.76
C GLN A 893 -57.11 34.72 57.66
N VAL A 894 -56.30 34.32 56.65
CA VAL A 894 -56.47 34.55 55.18
C VAL A 894 -56.32 35.95 54.50
N THR A 895 -55.70 35.95 53.29
CA THR A 895 -55.72 36.96 52.16
C THR A 895 -55.14 38.38 52.36
N GLU A 896 -54.76 39.17 51.34
CA GLU A 896 -54.19 38.99 49.97
C GLU A 896 -53.86 40.41 49.39
N ARG A 897 -53.12 40.50 48.27
CA ARG A 897 -52.90 41.68 47.39
C ARG A 897 -52.07 42.86 47.95
N GLY A 898 -51.33 43.63 47.14
CA GLY A 898 -51.00 43.47 45.72
C GLY A 898 -50.85 44.81 44.96
N GLN A 899 -49.74 44.97 44.22
CA GLN A 899 -49.43 46.08 43.28
C GLN A 899 -49.21 47.46 43.97
N SER A 900 -48.49 48.46 43.43
CA SER A 900 -47.99 48.76 42.07
C SER A 900 -46.84 49.82 42.10
N PHE A 901 -45.86 49.76 41.17
CA PHE A 901 -45.08 50.90 40.56
C PHE A 901 -44.34 51.92 41.50
N ALA A 902 -43.30 52.67 41.11
CA ALA A 902 -42.25 52.56 40.07
C ALA A 902 -41.18 53.67 40.33
N ASP A 903 -39.99 53.50 39.72
CA ASP A 903 -38.97 54.51 39.35
C ASP A 903 -38.07 55.25 40.38
N ASP A 904 -36.90 55.63 39.82
CA ASP A 904 -35.77 56.48 40.24
C ASP A 904 -34.83 56.06 41.39
N ILE A 905 -33.58 55.76 41.03
CA ILE A 905 -32.39 56.62 41.29
C ILE A 905 -31.14 56.12 40.53
N SER A 906 -30.39 57.06 39.94
CA SER A 906 -28.98 56.89 39.55
C SER A 906 -28.12 57.71 40.54
N SER A 907 -26.83 57.45 40.83
CA SER A 907 -25.78 56.65 40.18
C SER A 907 -24.60 56.45 41.16
N VAL A 908 -23.62 55.60 40.77
CA VAL A 908 -22.14 55.69 40.98
C VAL A 908 -21.50 54.30 41.20
N SER A 909 -21.14 53.69 40.07
CA SER A 909 -19.88 52.96 39.77
C SER A 909 -19.20 52.03 40.81
N VAL A 910 -19.44 50.72 40.64
CA VAL A 910 -18.37 49.70 40.45
C VAL A 910 -18.91 48.68 39.44
N GLU A 911 -18.29 48.54 38.26
CA GLU A 911 -18.80 47.66 37.19
C GLU A 911 -18.25 46.23 37.30
N GLY A 912 -19.14 45.24 37.15
CA GLY A 912 -18.79 43.82 37.08
C GLY A 912 -19.06 43.25 35.68
N SER A 913 -18.27 42.26 35.26
CA SER A 913 -18.44 41.60 33.94
C SER A 913 -17.86 40.18 33.87
N GLU A 914 -18.39 39.26 34.69
CA GLU A 914 -18.18 37.81 34.50
C GLU A 914 -19.40 37.08 33.90
N VAL A 915 -20.60 37.66 33.96
CA VAL A 915 -21.84 37.04 33.40
C VAL A 915 -22.02 37.32 31.88
N GLU A 916 -21.29 38.28 31.31
CA GLU A 916 -21.38 38.59 29.86
C GLU A 916 -20.52 37.67 28.96
N LYS A 917 -19.67 36.79 29.51
CA LYS A 917 -18.84 35.90 28.69
C LYS A 917 -19.53 34.58 28.32
N GLU A 918 -20.37 34.03 29.19
CA GLU A 918 -21.08 32.77 28.90
C GLU A 918 -22.24 32.99 27.91
N LEU A 919 -22.97 34.10 28.02
CA LEU A 919 -23.96 34.52 27.02
C LEU A 919 -23.32 34.77 25.63
N ASN A 920 -22.08 35.25 25.57
CA ASN A 920 -21.35 35.38 24.31
C ASN A 920 -20.95 34.03 23.66
N GLY A 921 -20.95 32.93 24.41
CA GLY A 921 -20.78 31.58 23.86
C GLY A 921 -22.03 31.08 23.14
N ALA A 922 -23.19 31.16 23.82
CA ALA A 922 -24.48 30.80 23.25
C ALA A 922 -24.86 31.71 22.06
N VAL A 923 -24.66 33.02 22.18
CA VAL A 923 -24.90 33.98 21.09
C VAL A 923 -23.92 33.77 19.92
N ARG A 924 -22.68 33.32 20.15
CA ARG A 924 -21.79 32.90 19.05
C ARG A 924 -22.30 31.67 18.32
N LEU A 925 -22.87 30.69 19.04
CA LEU A 925 -23.42 29.48 18.43
C LEU A 925 -24.69 29.80 17.63
N GLU A 926 -25.59 30.61 18.20
CA GLU A 926 -26.78 31.12 17.52
C GLU A 926 -26.42 32.00 16.30
N HIS A 927 -25.36 32.81 16.40
CA HIS A 927 -24.84 33.60 15.28
C HIS A 927 -24.15 32.73 14.20
N LEU A 928 -23.49 31.64 14.57
CA LEU A 928 -22.93 30.65 13.62
C LEU A 928 -24.04 29.89 12.89
N ILE A 929 -25.09 29.46 13.59
CA ILE A 929 -26.28 28.83 13.01
C ILE A 929 -26.97 29.84 12.06
N ARG A 930 -27.17 31.09 12.50
CA ARG A 930 -27.81 32.13 11.67
C ARG A 930 -26.97 32.49 10.44
N ASN A 931 -25.64 32.60 10.57
CA ASN A 931 -24.74 32.86 9.44
C ASN A 931 -24.65 31.65 8.46
N ALA A 932 -24.97 30.43 8.90
CA ALA A 932 -25.13 29.28 8.02
C ALA A 932 -26.46 29.27 7.23
N PHE A 933 -27.43 30.11 7.63
CA PHE A 933 -28.73 30.28 6.94
C PHE A 933 -28.89 31.64 6.21
N ASP A 934 -28.07 32.65 6.52
CA ASP A 934 -28.12 33.99 5.89
C ASP A 934 -27.11 34.19 4.72
N SER A 935 -26.55 33.11 4.17
CA SER A 935 -25.88 33.17 2.86
C SER A 935 -26.95 33.35 1.76
N LYS A 936 -27.27 34.62 1.46
CA LYS A 936 -28.25 35.05 0.45
C LYS A 936 -28.37 34.09 -0.73
N GLU A 937 -29.60 33.71 -1.03
CA GLU A 937 -29.98 33.28 -2.36
C GLU A 937 -29.71 34.44 -3.33
N ASP A 938 -28.61 34.35 -4.10
CA ASP A 938 -28.58 35.00 -5.41
C ASP A 938 -29.55 34.23 -6.30
N HIS A 939 -30.82 34.62 -6.26
CA HIS A 939 -31.77 34.24 -7.30
C HIS A 939 -31.24 34.77 -8.64
N PRO A 940 -30.91 33.91 -9.64
CA PRO A 940 -30.91 34.38 -11.00
C PRO A 940 -32.35 34.77 -11.33
N ALA A 941 -32.56 36.03 -11.69
CA ALA A 941 -33.88 36.55 -12.00
C ALA A 941 -34.55 35.73 -13.10
N VAL A 942 -35.87 35.60 -13.03
CA VAL A 942 -36.68 35.18 -14.17
C VAL A 942 -36.56 36.26 -15.25
N THR A 943 -35.75 35.99 -16.25
CA THR A 943 -35.80 36.67 -17.56
C THR A 943 -36.22 35.65 -18.61
N GLU A 944 -37.23 36.03 -19.39
CA GLU A 944 -37.91 35.19 -20.37
C GLU A 944 -37.01 34.69 -21.50
N ASP A 945 -37.40 33.57 -22.08
CA ASP A 945 -37.13 33.09 -23.44
C ASP A 945 -35.83 33.50 -24.15
N THR A 946 -34.97 32.51 -24.38
CA THR A 946 -34.25 32.40 -25.66
C THR A 946 -34.22 30.93 -26.09
N PRO A 947 -34.71 30.57 -27.29
CA PRO A 947 -35.12 29.20 -27.59
C PRO A 947 -33.94 28.28 -27.92
N LEU A 948 -33.95 27.07 -27.35
CA LEU A 948 -33.25 25.94 -27.96
C LEU A 948 -33.98 25.51 -29.25
N PRO A 949 -33.26 25.19 -30.34
CA PRO A 949 -33.87 24.95 -31.63
C PRO A 949 -34.73 23.67 -31.64
N LEU A 950 -36.01 23.86 -31.97
CA LEU A 950 -36.99 22.79 -32.18
C LEU A 950 -36.55 21.85 -33.31
N PHE A 951 -36.42 20.55 -33.01
CA PHE A 951 -36.53 19.49 -34.00
C PHE A 951 -37.46 18.38 -33.49
N SER A 952 -38.76 18.64 -33.56
CA SER A 952 -39.82 17.66 -33.29
C SER A 952 -40.45 17.16 -34.60
N ARG A 953 -40.46 15.84 -34.83
CA ARG A 953 -41.46 15.21 -35.72
C ARG A 953 -41.67 13.70 -35.46
N SER A 954 -42.59 13.44 -34.53
CA SER A 954 -43.70 12.46 -34.57
C SER A 954 -43.55 11.06 -35.21
N LEU A 955 -43.66 10.00 -34.38
CA LEU A 955 -44.68 8.91 -34.33
C LEU A 955 -45.27 8.29 -35.63
N PRO A 956 -45.70 6.99 -35.66
CA PRO A 956 -46.49 6.33 -34.60
C PRO A 956 -46.34 4.80 -34.30
N VAL A 957 -46.64 4.46 -33.03
CA VAL A 957 -47.54 3.41 -32.48
C VAL A 957 -47.76 2.07 -33.21
N ALA A 958 -47.48 0.97 -32.49
CA ALA A 958 -48.33 -0.22 -32.26
C ALA A 958 -47.61 -1.15 -31.25
N SER A 959 -48.20 -2.03 -30.43
CA SER A 959 -49.46 -2.13 -29.68
C SER A 959 -49.42 -3.51 -28.99
N ASP A 960 -49.88 -3.56 -27.74
CA ASP A 960 -50.49 -4.69 -27.02
C ASP A 960 -49.73 -5.93 -26.46
N SER A 961 -50.08 -6.17 -25.19
CA SER A 961 -50.50 -7.45 -24.57
C SER A 961 -49.52 -8.35 -23.78
N GLN A 962 -49.31 -7.94 -22.52
CA GLN A 962 -49.87 -8.60 -21.30
C GLN A 962 -49.58 -10.08 -20.90
N LEU A 963 -49.34 -10.20 -19.59
CA LEU A 963 -49.75 -11.24 -18.61
C LEU A 963 -48.91 -12.52 -18.40
N GLY A 964 -48.57 -12.78 -17.12
CA GLY A 964 -48.69 -14.12 -16.54
C GLY A 964 -47.57 -14.66 -15.63
N VAL A 965 -47.41 -14.15 -14.40
CA VAL A 965 -46.81 -14.90 -13.26
C VAL A 965 -47.98 -15.54 -12.46
N PRO A 966 -47.84 -16.70 -11.77
CA PRO A 966 -47.27 -16.78 -10.40
C PRO A 966 -46.25 -17.95 -10.23
N MET A 967 -45.19 -17.88 -9.41
CA MET A 967 -45.09 -17.84 -7.93
C MET A 967 -45.61 -19.09 -7.20
N GLY A 968 -44.77 -19.75 -6.36
CA GLY A 968 -45.21 -20.82 -5.44
C GLY A 968 -44.13 -21.78 -4.90
N ASP A 969 -43.53 -21.43 -3.76
CA ASP A 969 -42.58 -22.17 -2.88
C ASP A 969 -42.85 -23.67 -2.59
N GLN A 970 -41.79 -24.45 -2.24
CA GLN A 970 -41.52 -24.89 -0.83
C GLN A 970 -40.32 -25.86 -0.62
N ALA A 971 -39.39 -25.41 0.23
CA ALA A 971 -38.66 -26.06 1.35
C ALA A 971 -38.35 -27.60 1.46
N GLU A 972 -37.04 -27.87 1.63
CA GLU A 972 -36.39 -28.64 2.74
C GLU A 972 -36.35 -30.20 2.91
N LYS A 973 -35.10 -30.70 3.06
CA LYS A 973 -34.52 -31.55 4.18
C LYS A 973 -34.36 -33.10 4.12
N ILE A 974 -33.19 -33.54 4.63
CA ILE A 974 -32.88 -34.77 5.48
C ILE A 974 -32.78 -36.16 4.78
N ILE A 975 -31.93 -37.15 5.13
CA ILE A 975 -30.58 -37.26 5.79
C ILE A 975 -30.02 -38.73 5.68
N GLN A 976 -28.69 -38.93 5.75
CA GLN A 976 -27.88 -40.14 6.13
C GLN A 976 -28.06 -41.59 5.56
N ALA A 977 -26.98 -42.06 4.89
CA ALA A 977 -26.09 -43.21 5.20
C ALA A 977 -26.58 -44.59 5.72
N ARG A 978 -26.10 -45.69 5.08
CA ARG A 978 -25.15 -46.69 5.67
C ARG A 978 -24.62 -47.73 4.65
N SER A 979 -23.74 -48.63 5.10
CA SER A 979 -22.71 -49.36 4.31
C SER A 979 -22.75 -50.91 4.39
N ALA A 980 -21.91 -51.55 3.54
CA ALA A 980 -21.46 -52.97 3.54
C ALA A 980 -22.44 -54.02 2.96
N ALA A 981 -22.05 -55.10 2.26
CA ALA A 981 -20.78 -55.60 1.66
C ALA A 981 -21.15 -56.37 0.33
N SER A 982 -20.31 -56.94 -0.54
CA SER A 982 -19.00 -57.63 -0.40
C SER A 982 -18.32 -57.96 -1.76
N THR A 983 -17.02 -58.31 -1.72
CA THR A 983 -16.24 -59.16 -2.68
C THR A 983 -15.98 -58.73 -4.15
N GLU A 984 -14.78 -58.15 -4.39
CA GLU A 984 -13.66 -58.61 -5.28
C GLU A 984 -13.97 -59.30 -6.64
N PRO A 985 -13.21 -59.03 -7.74
CA PRO A 985 -11.74 -59.02 -7.74
C PRO A 985 -11.00 -57.82 -8.39
N GLU A 986 -9.69 -57.79 -8.15
CA GLU A 986 -8.70 -56.80 -8.61
C GLU A 986 -8.60 -56.58 -10.13
N GLU A 987 -8.49 -55.31 -10.56
CA GLU A 987 -7.61 -54.92 -11.66
C GLU A 987 -7.13 -53.46 -11.46
N GLY A 988 -5.82 -53.26 -11.26
CA GLY A 988 -5.19 -51.95 -11.07
C GLY A 988 -4.20 -51.91 -9.91
N GLY A 989 -2.89 -51.89 -10.22
CA GLY A 989 -1.77 -52.05 -9.28
C GLY A 989 -1.50 -50.91 -8.30
N LYS A 990 -2.53 -50.41 -7.61
CA LYS A 990 -2.44 -49.30 -6.65
C LYS A 990 -2.21 -49.80 -5.22
N VAL A 991 -1.03 -49.52 -4.69
CA VAL A 991 -0.61 -49.89 -3.34
C VAL A 991 -0.87 -48.73 -2.38
N ARG A 992 -1.65 -48.99 -1.33
CA ARG A 992 -1.88 -48.05 -0.23
C ARG A 992 -0.79 -48.20 0.83
N ILE A 993 -0.18 -47.08 1.24
CA ILE A 993 0.83 -46.99 2.31
C ILE A 993 0.35 -46.02 3.39
N ALA A 994 0.29 -46.47 4.64
CA ALA A 994 -0.10 -45.65 5.79
C ALA A 994 1.13 -45.14 6.57
N PHE A 995 1.18 -43.85 6.87
CA PHE A 995 2.12 -43.24 7.84
C PHE A 995 1.44 -43.19 9.20
N LYS A 996 2.05 -43.82 10.21
CA LYS A 996 1.53 -43.91 11.59
C LYS A 996 2.42 -43.15 12.55
N ILE A 997 1.84 -42.25 13.33
CA ILE A 997 2.50 -41.52 14.42
C ILE A 997 2.12 -42.13 15.77
N LEU A 998 3.01 -42.01 16.76
CA LEU A 998 2.75 -42.45 18.13
C LEU A 998 2.19 -41.28 18.95
N ASP A 999 0.89 -41.30 19.26
CA ASP A 999 0.24 -40.34 20.16
C ASP A 999 -0.31 -41.07 21.40
N LYS A 1000 -0.03 -40.52 22.60
CA LYS A 1000 -0.46 -41.07 23.91
C LYS A 1000 -0.29 -42.59 24.05
N GLY A 1001 0.80 -43.14 23.50
CA GLY A 1001 1.13 -44.57 23.54
C GLY A 1001 0.38 -45.47 22.53
N LYS A 1002 -0.39 -44.90 21.59
CA LYS A 1002 -1.09 -45.63 20.51
C LYS A 1002 -0.64 -45.15 19.13
N TRP A 1003 -0.61 -46.07 18.18
CA TRP A 1003 -0.27 -45.75 16.78
C TRP A 1003 -1.51 -45.27 16.02
N ILE A 1004 -1.54 -43.99 15.68
CA ILE A 1004 -2.62 -43.35 14.91
C ILE A 1004 -2.13 -43.16 13.47
N VAL A 1005 -2.99 -43.37 12.47
CA VAL A 1005 -2.68 -43.05 11.07
C VAL A 1005 -2.76 -41.53 10.89
N ASP A 1006 -1.61 -40.90 10.61
CA ASP A 1006 -1.51 -39.46 10.29
C ASP A 1006 -1.86 -39.19 8.82
N ARG A 1007 -1.55 -40.15 7.94
CA ARG A 1007 -1.72 -40.04 6.49
C ARG A 1007 -1.77 -41.40 5.82
N GLU A 1008 -2.67 -41.60 4.86
CA GLU A 1008 -2.55 -42.67 3.87
C GLU A 1008 -2.20 -42.08 2.51
N VAL A 1009 -1.35 -42.77 1.74
CA VAL A 1009 -0.99 -42.41 0.38
C VAL A 1009 -1.25 -43.63 -0.49
N VAL A 1010 -1.98 -43.46 -1.60
CA VAL A 1010 -2.23 -44.52 -2.59
C VAL A 1010 -1.35 -44.20 -3.80
N VAL A 1011 -0.44 -45.10 -4.15
CA VAL A 1011 0.47 -44.95 -5.30
C VAL A 1011 0.41 -46.16 -6.20
N ASP A 1012 0.64 -45.97 -7.50
CA ASP A 1012 0.87 -47.09 -8.41
C ASP A 1012 2.18 -47.80 -8.05
N ALA A 1013 2.20 -49.13 -8.19
CA ALA A 1013 3.31 -49.97 -7.73
C ALA A 1013 4.67 -49.68 -8.40
N GLU A 1014 4.67 -48.91 -9.49
CA GLU A 1014 5.84 -48.51 -10.29
C GLU A 1014 6.33 -47.07 -10.00
N ASP A 1015 5.51 -46.20 -9.39
CA ASP A 1015 5.92 -44.84 -8.99
C ASP A 1015 5.76 -44.58 -7.47
N PRO A 1016 6.81 -44.83 -6.67
CA PRO A 1016 6.78 -44.58 -5.23
C PRO A 1016 6.96 -43.10 -4.85
N SER A 1017 7.09 -42.17 -5.81
CA SER A 1017 7.55 -40.79 -5.57
C SER A 1017 6.73 -40.03 -4.52
N GLU A 1018 5.42 -40.26 -4.42
CA GLU A 1018 4.57 -39.60 -3.41
C GLU A 1018 4.85 -40.09 -1.98
N VAL A 1019 5.17 -41.39 -1.82
CA VAL A 1019 5.56 -42.00 -0.54
C VAL A 1019 6.94 -41.50 -0.14
N GLN A 1020 7.89 -41.42 -1.08
CA GLN A 1020 9.21 -40.85 -0.85
C GLN A 1020 9.12 -39.36 -0.47
N ARG A 1021 8.35 -38.55 -1.21
CA ARG A 1021 8.07 -37.14 -0.89
C ARG A 1021 7.45 -36.97 0.50
N SER A 1022 6.51 -37.83 0.88
CA SER A 1022 5.90 -37.83 2.22
C SER A 1022 6.92 -38.20 3.30
N ALA A 1023 7.77 -39.19 3.06
CA ALA A 1023 8.85 -39.59 3.96
C ALA A 1023 9.90 -38.49 4.19
N ILE A 1024 10.30 -37.77 3.12
CA ILE A 1024 11.19 -36.60 3.22
C ILE A 1024 10.57 -35.52 4.12
N LYS A 1025 9.26 -35.26 3.99
CA LYS A 1025 8.56 -34.23 4.79
C LYS A 1025 8.57 -34.53 6.30
N TYR A 1026 8.56 -35.80 6.71
CA TYR A 1026 8.72 -36.16 8.13
C TYR A 1026 10.20 -36.05 8.58
N LEU A 1027 11.15 -36.49 7.75
CA LEU A 1027 12.58 -36.36 8.05
C LEU A 1027 13.04 -34.90 8.17
N GLN A 1028 12.46 -33.98 7.40
CA GLN A 1028 12.68 -32.52 7.51
C GLN A 1028 12.08 -31.89 8.78
N ARG A 1029 11.31 -32.64 9.57
CA ARG A 1029 10.69 -32.22 10.83
C ARG A 1029 11.30 -32.94 12.04
N ASP A 1030 12.54 -33.41 11.90
CA ASP A 1030 13.26 -34.21 12.91
C ASP A 1030 12.49 -35.46 13.39
N MET A 1031 11.67 -36.06 12.50
CA MET A 1031 10.98 -37.33 12.75
C MET A 1031 11.68 -38.47 12.00
N GLY A 1032 12.14 -39.48 12.73
CA GLY A 1032 12.65 -40.73 12.16
C GLY A 1032 11.52 -41.61 11.61
N ILE A 1033 11.80 -42.28 10.49
CA ILE A 1033 10.88 -43.22 9.84
C ILE A 1033 11.37 -44.67 9.99
N PHE A 1034 10.44 -45.57 10.29
CA PHE A 1034 10.72 -46.94 10.71
C PHE A 1034 9.75 -47.94 10.06
N SER A 1035 10.22 -49.17 9.85
CA SER A 1035 9.35 -50.33 9.62
C SER A 1035 8.67 -50.78 10.92
N ASN A 1036 7.62 -51.60 10.81
CA ASN A 1036 7.00 -52.26 11.98
C ASN A 1036 7.97 -53.09 12.84
N LYS A 1037 9.10 -53.54 12.28
CA LYS A 1037 10.19 -54.26 12.97
C LYS A 1037 11.24 -53.31 13.59
N ASN A 1038 10.88 -52.04 13.82
CA ASN A 1038 11.72 -50.98 14.38
C ASN A 1038 13.09 -50.76 13.68
N ARG A 1039 13.19 -51.15 12.39
CA ARG A 1039 14.34 -50.82 11.53
C ARG A 1039 14.15 -49.44 10.91
N VAL A 1040 15.18 -48.59 10.99
CA VAL A 1040 15.25 -47.29 10.33
C VAL A 1040 15.10 -47.46 8.82
N LEU A 1041 14.30 -46.60 8.19
CA LEU A 1041 14.13 -46.52 6.75
C LEU A 1041 14.78 -45.22 6.23
N THR A 1042 15.24 -45.23 4.97
CA THR A 1042 15.56 -43.99 4.25
C THR A 1042 14.37 -43.62 3.37
N ALA A 1043 14.20 -42.33 3.04
CA ALA A 1043 13.10 -41.90 2.18
C ALA A 1043 13.10 -42.60 0.82
N GLU A 1044 14.27 -42.87 0.25
CA GLU A 1044 14.42 -43.58 -1.02
C GLU A 1044 13.93 -45.04 -0.95
N THR A 1045 14.25 -45.75 0.15
CA THR A 1045 13.98 -47.20 0.29
C THR A 1045 12.71 -47.54 1.06
N CYS A 1046 11.99 -46.56 1.62
CA CYS A 1046 10.89 -46.82 2.54
C CYS A 1046 9.72 -47.57 1.89
N PHE A 1047 9.41 -47.29 0.61
CA PHE A 1047 8.32 -47.96 -0.10
C PHE A 1047 8.60 -49.45 -0.29
N GLU A 1048 9.71 -49.79 -0.93
CA GLU A 1048 10.11 -51.18 -1.21
C GLU A 1048 10.22 -52.00 0.07
N ARG A 1049 10.87 -51.45 1.12
CA ARG A 1049 11.05 -52.10 2.43
C ARG A 1049 9.75 -52.44 3.13
N VAL A 1050 8.71 -51.65 2.92
CA VAL A 1050 7.41 -51.81 3.61
C VAL A 1050 6.46 -52.66 2.78
N ARG A 1051 6.55 -52.59 1.44
CA ARG A 1051 5.89 -53.52 0.51
C ARG A 1051 6.44 -54.94 0.63
N SER A 1052 7.78 -55.11 0.67
CA SER A 1052 8.43 -56.42 0.76
C SER A 1052 8.22 -57.12 2.10
N ASN A 1053 7.91 -56.38 3.17
CA ASN A 1053 7.50 -56.94 4.47
C ASN A 1053 5.98 -57.20 4.55
N GLY A 1054 5.20 -56.90 3.50
CA GLY A 1054 3.73 -57.05 3.46
C GLY A 1054 2.97 -56.13 4.42
N THR A 1055 3.62 -55.11 4.98
CA THR A 1055 3.09 -54.36 6.13
C THR A 1055 2.40 -53.07 5.75
N ASN A 1056 2.73 -52.49 4.58
CA ASN A 1056 2.09 -51.31 4.00
C ASN A 1056 1.93 -50.12 4.97
N ALA A 1057 2.78 -50.05 6.01
CA ALA A 1057 2.79 -49.03 7.04
C ALA A 1057 4.22 -48.57 7.40
N ILE A 1058 4.44 -47.26 7.35
CA ILE A 1058 5.64 -46.56 7.81
C ILE A 1058 5.33 -45.96 9.18
N TYR A 1059 6.18 -46.23 10.16
CA TYR A 1059 6.04 -45.77 11.54
C TYR A 1059 6.93 -44.54 11.73
N VAL A 1060 6.36 -43.44 12.23
CA VAL A 1060 7.00 -42.13 12.30
C VAL A 1060 7.12 -41.72 13.77
N VAL A 1061 8.34 -41.46 14.23
CA VAL A 1061 8.68 -41.22 15.64
C VAL A 1061 9.63 -40.03 15.74
N PRO A 1062 9.48 -39.11 16.72
CA PRO A 1062 10.44 -38.04 16.93
C PRO A 1062 11.85 -38.59 17.13
N GLN A 1063 12.85 -38.01 16.47
CA GLN A 1063 14.20 -38.59 16.40
C GLN A 1063 14.89 -38.69 17.78
N TRP A 1064 14.48 -37.87 18.75
CA TRP A 1064 14.93 -37.92 20.15
C TRP A 1064 14.35 -39.10 20.95
N ALA A 1065 13.15 -39.60 20.63
CA ALA A 1065 12.55 -40.76 21.31
C ALA A 1065 13.23 -42.10 20.95
N VAL A 1066 14.19 -42.06 20.02
CA VAL A 1066 15.02 -43.21 19.61
C VAL A 1066 16.23 -43.39 20.54
N GLU A 1067 16.66 -42.34 21.25
CA GLU A 1067 17.87 -42.38 22.10
C GLU A 1067 17.65 -43.10 23.45
N THR A 1068 16.41 -43.37 23.85
CA THR A 1068 16.07 -44.11 25.09
C THR A 1068 15.92 -45.62 24.92
N SER A 1069 16.09 -46.18 23.71
CA SER A 1069 15.80 -47.61 23.44
C SER A 1069 16.82 -48.36 22.57
N ARG A 1070 18.12 -48.23 22.88
CA ARG A 1070 19.12 -49.25 22.51
C ARG A 1070 20.15 -49.51 23.62
N PRO A 1071 20.15 -50.71 24.24
CA PRO A 1071 21.34 -51.25 24.90
C PRO A 1071 22.28 -51.89 23.86
N TRP A 1072 23.57 -51.92 24.17
CA TRP A 1072 24.70 -52.46 23.37
C TRP A 1072 25.14 -51.62 22.16
N GLY A 1073 26.46 -51.41 22.08
CA GLY A 1073 27.08 -50.34 21.30
C GLY A 1073 27.38 -50.64 19.83
N GLY A 1074 27.49 -49.55 19.07
CA GLY A 1074 27.97 -49.50 17.69
C GLY A 1074 28.15 -48.04 17.27
N GLU A 1075 29.27 -47.71 16.63
CA GLU A 1075 29.69 -46.33 16.39
C GLU A 1075 28.79 -45.56 15.39
N ARG A 1076 28.70 -44.23 15.56
CA ARG A 1076 28.06 -43.33 14.59
C ARG A 1076 29.00 -43.11 13.39
N PRO A 1077 28.52 -43.20 12.12
CA PRO A 1077 29.25 -42.67 10.98
C PRO A 1077 29.46 -41.16 11.13
N ALA A 1078 30.68 -40.68 10.91
CA ALA A 1078 31.04 -39.28 11.13
C ALA A 1078 30.25 -38.31 10.24
N LYS A 1079 29.71 -37.23 10.82
CA LYS A 1079 29.13 -36.11 10.06
C LYS A 1079 30.24 -35.44 9.24
N ARG A 1080 30.11 -35.44 7.91
CA ARG A 1080 30.94 -34.60 7.03
C ARG A 1080 30.68 -33.13 7.37
N THR A 1081 31.68 -32.47 7.93
CA THR A 1081 31.79 -31.00 7.96
C THR A 1081 31.78 -30.47 6.53
N LYS A 1082 30.84 -29.56 6.21
CA LYS A 1082 30.97 -28.73 5.01
C LYS A 1082 31.98 -27.63 5.29
N ILE A 1083 33.07 -27.66 4.52
CA ILE A 1083 34.04 -26.58 4.40
C ILE A 1083 33.55 -25.66 3.28
N LYS A 1084 33.41 -24.37 3.60
CA LYS A 1084 33.08 -23.22 2.73
C LYS A 1084 31.73 -23.25 2.01
#